data_AF-A0A812K2R8-F1
#
_entry.id   AF-A0A812K2R8-F1
#
_cell.length_a   1.000
_cell.length_b   1.000
_cell.length_c   1.000
_cell.angle_alpha   90.00
_cell.angle_beta   90.00
_cell.angle_gamma   90.00
#
_symmetry.space_group_name_H-M   'P 1'
#
loop_
_entity.id
_entity.type
_entity.pdbx_description
1 polymer ?
#
loop_
_entity_poly.entity_id
_entity_poly.type
_entity_poly.pdbx_seq_one_letter_code
_entity_poly.pdbx_strand_id
1 'polypeptide(L)'
;MSSLDSKAAFKARALELNFPEAVLAKLAAINVDTPTTDEGPLIATLKRALGTPPDDGVLSALAEMRGKVERTDASEPLRMPLAERAQRISALQQRLVGIHWTVDIEPSHKLQDLVAQMVTDQSLVWIPWDRLTSRALELTAEKLDQTVSFDSSGNLKLVKRSADPSCSTTGEYAVKLALQRRSLAFELGRICRYEYLEAWHDQLLQIHMRQQPTGHQRVSLNQLREADKMLWTRIAEDTRGALSLRPDGSYPFEVSLAKWKDHAQVQCYFDASASCASLRSQLAASSRQRPLISRRSWSLLPDPELTEGPSAFASDRVKLYNKLNQMEKELRYEEARLHSTFPDHAREVVKGKNLLLWAQLLKETAFPDEGVFELMKGVDLVGKPDKSPLFDTKEVPAKSTEALLLESASWRRERLKAKDPHKGDMEATIQLWECTLKDRDNGFLKGPFLDEEAVKQHLGVEEFVCSRRFVIEQGAPENLKLRPIDNYKEGGINEAYHSLEKLALFDVNWMTAMATYIARVSDTSSDIEIVLSTGEVLRGKLHQSWKSKKPVWQGRTLDLEKAYRQVPLSSASLKLGVVMVTDPNSGRPCYFVAQSLPFGAASSVFAFNRLSRSILHLSWNLVGMVAGCFYDDFPLLEIQSGAKLASESFEHLLRKIGWKYSTDPDKSHGFEETFDLLGVRLTTRDIANGVVSLQNRTSRVEKMKDAFVRLGLSGKWTIREIQSLQGQVNFALGFASGRALKLLQRALGSFIRDPGARAAEDLRALCSFGIKLLDECRPRVFGCRGPEQPVLIFTDAAYEKGKASYGIVLIDAFTSTRLVGGGNIPDDLVNFWKLDSPEQVIAQAEAYAVVLGRLVMRSFIHGRRVLYFVENEGAREVLVKGASRSRTLLLLGSLFFEMENLDQSLTWLERVASASNVADAPSRGEIRETAAMIGGSVIDLEAESIKLSEECKSTVQIPWKLLK
;
A
#
# COMPACT_ATOMS: atom_id res chain seq x y z
N MET A 1 -26.00 30.63 -0.52
CA MET A 1 -27.07 31.07 -1.42
C MET A 1 -26.96 30.23 -2.69
N SER A 2 -27.90 29.30 -2.92
CA SER A 2 -27.89 28.46 -4.11
C SER A 2 -28.22 29.29 -5.35
N SER A 3 -27.62 28.93 -6.48
CA SER A 3 -27.77 29.61 -7.77
C SER A 3 -29.25 29.78 -8.13
N LEU A 4 -29.75 31.02 -8.07
CA LEU A 4 -31.02 31.37 -8.68
C LEU A 4 -30.89 31.16 -10.18
N ASP A 5 -31.77 30.33 -10.69
CA ASP A 5 -31.86 29.92 -12.07
C ASP A 5 -32.14 31.12 -13.00
N SER A 6 -31.51 31.19 -14.17
CA SER A 6 -31.79 32.31 -15.09
C SER A 6 -33.23 32.25 -15.61
N LYS A 7 -33.87 33.40 -15.86
CA LYS A 7 -35.28 33.46 -16.34
C LYS A 7 -35.54 32.58 -17.58
N ALA A 8 -34.55 32.47 -18.46
CA ALA A 8 -34.61 31.63 -19.66
C ALA A 8 -34.59 30.13 -19.33
N ALA A 9 -33.77 29.73 -18.35
CA ALA A 9 -33.65 28.34 -17.91
C ALA A 9 -34.87 27.87 -17.10
N PHE A 10 -35.53 28.77 -16.37
CA PHE A 10 -36.82 28.51 -15.73
C PHE A 10 -37.93 28.33 -16.77
N LYS A 11 -38.02 29.20 -17.78
CA LYS A 11 -39.01 29.10 -18.85
C LYS A 11 -38.85 27.81 -19.67
N ALA A 12 -37.63 27.43 -20.03
CA ALA A 12 -37.36 26.21 -20.78
C ALA A 12 -37.79 24.95 -20.01
N ARG A 13 -37.48 24.87 -18.71
CA ARG A 13 -37.88 23.75 -17.86
C ARG A 13 -39.39 23.66 -17.63
N ALA A 14 -40.05 24.81 -17.44
CA ALA A 14 -41.50 24.81 -17.28
C ALA A 14 -42.21 24.29 -18.54
N LEU A 15 -41.69 24.63 -19.73
CA LEU A 15 -42.20 24.09 -21.00
C LEU A 15 -41.96 22.59 -21.15
N GLU A 16 -40.80 22.06 -20.72
CA GLU A 16 -40.53 20.61 -20.70
C GLU A 16 -41.49 19.83 -19.78
N LEU A 17 -42.01 20.48 -18.75
CA LEU A 17 -43.01 19.92 -17.82
C LEU A 17 -44.46 20.21 -18.26
N ASN A 18 -44.68 20.59 -19.52
CA ASN A 18 -45.98 20.89 -20.12
C ASN A 18 -46.76 22.05 -19.46
N PHE A 19 -46.09 23.06 -18.90
CA PHE A 19 -46.80 24.28 -18.50
C PHE A 19 -47.38 25.00 -19.72
N PRO A 20 -48.67 25.41 -19.70
CA PRO A 20 -49.24 26.21 -20.78
C PRO A 20 -48.53 27.56 -20.89
N GLU A 21 -48.09 27.96 -22.09
CA GLU A 21 -47.38 29.21 -22.33
C GLU A 21 -48.13 30.45 -21.82
N ALA A 22 -49.46 30.43 -21.87
CA ALA A 22 -50.33 31.49 -21.35
C ALA A 22 -50.18 31.71 -19.83
N VAL A 23 -49.84 30.66 -19.07
CA VAL A 23 -49.60 30.71 -17.62
C VAL A 23 -48.21 31.28 -17.33
N LEU A 24 -47.20 30.88 -18.10
CA LEU A 24 -45.83 31.40 -17.97
C LEU A 24 -45.75 32.89 -18.31
N ALA A 25 -46.52 33.34 -19.31
CA ALA A 25 -46.64 34.75 -19.65
C ALA A 25 -47.26 35.59 -18.50
N LYS A 26 -48.28 35.04 -17.83
CA LYS A 26 -48.93 35.70 -16.67
C LYS A 26 -48.05 35.73 -15.43
N LEU A 27 -47.25 34.69 -15.19
CA LEU A 27 -46.28 34.62 -14.08
C LEU A 27 -45.12 35.60 -14.26
N ALA A 28 -44.62 35.75 -15.49
CA ALA A 28 -43.61 36.75 -15.82
C ALA A 28 -44.14 38.19 -15.62
N ALA A 29 -45.42 38.44 -15.91
CA ALA A 29 -46.05 39.76 -15.76
C ALA A 29 -46.19 40.23 -14.30
N ILE A 30 -46.08 39.32 -13.32
CA ILE A 30 -46.15 39.61 -11.88
C ILE A 30 -44.79 39.47 -11.17
N ASN A 31 -43.68 39.42 -11.92
CA ASN A 31 -42.30 39.25 -11.40
C ASN A 31 -42.09 37.98 -10.55
N VAL A 32 -42.73 36.86 -10.93
CA VAL A 32 -42.40 35.53 -10.36
C VAL A 32 -41.60 34.76 -11.41
N ASP A 33 -40.29 34.95 -11.36
CA ASP A 33 -39.33 34.49 -12.37
C ASP A 33 -38.18 33.64 -11.79
N THR A 34 -38.26 33.29 -10.50
CA THR A 34 -37.40 32.33 -9.79
C THR A 34 -38.17 31.56 -8.70
N PRO A 35 -37.83 30.30 -8.36
CA PRO A 35 -38.56 29.52 -7.38
C PRO A 35 -38.38 30.08 -5.96
N THR A 36 -39.47 30.40 -5.25
CA THR A 36 -39.44 30.69 -3.81
C THR A 36 -39.51 29.39 -3.02
N THR A 37 -38.78 29.29 -1.91
CA THR A 37 -38.71 28.08 -1.05
C THR A 37 -39.98 27.80 -0.23
N ASP A 38 -41.01 28.63 -0.32
CA ASP A 38 -42.21 28.58 0.53
C ASP A 38 -43.50 28.42 -0.29
N GLU A 39 -44.32 27.40 0.04
CA GLU A 39 -45.49 26.98 -0.76
C GLU A 39 -46.69 27.94 -0.68
N GLY A 40 -46.93 28.51 0.50
CA GLY A 40 -48.11 29.34 0.77
C GLY A 40 -48.17 30.62 -0.10
N PRO A 41 -47.12 31.44 -0.15
CA PRO A 41 -47.09 32.67 -0.94
C PRO A 41 -47.13 32.41 -2.45
N LEU A 42 -46.50 31.33 -2.93
CA LEU A 42 -46.44 30.98 -4.36
C LEU A 42 -47.80 30.51 -4.88
N ILE A 43 -48.50 29.65 -4.14
CA ILE A 43 -49.86 29.18 -4.49
C ILE A 43 -50.86 30.33 -4.45
N ALA A 44 -50.75 31.23 -3.46
CA ALA A 44 -51.57 32.45 -3.39
C ALA A 44 -51.33 33.38 -4.58
N THR A 45 -50.08 33.47 -5.06
CA THR A 45 -49.69 34.29 -6.21
C THR A 45 -50.14 33.67 -7.53
N LEU A 46 -50.03 32.34 -7.69
CA LEU A 46 -50.57 31.58 -8.82
C LEU A 46 -52.09 31.71 -8.91
N LYS A 47 -52.81 31.60 -7.78
CA LYS A 47 -54.27 31.79 -7.73
C LYS A 47 -54.68 33.22 -8.13
N ARG A 48 -53.88 34.22 -7.76
CA ARG A 48 -54.09 35.63 -8.16
C ARG A 48 -53.82 35.86 -9.65
N ALA A 49 -52.85 35.15 -10.24
CA ALA A 49 -52.47 35.27 -11.64
C ALA A 49 -53.43 34.53 -12.59
N LEU A 50 -53.91 33.35 -12.16
CA LEU A 50 -54.74 32.45 -12.96
C LEU A 50 -56.23 32.77 -12.85
N GLY A 51 -56.66 33.42 -11.76
CA GLY A 51 -58.07 33.72 -11.47
C GLY A 51 -58.86 32.51 -10.94
N THR A 52 -58.28 31.31 -11.00
CA THR A 52 -58.81 30.04 -10.47
C THR A 52 -57.70 29.31 -9.68
N PRO A 53 -58.04 28.39 -8.76
CA PRO A 53 -57.03 27.56 -8.11
C PRO A 53 -56.23 26.76 -9.16
N PRO A 54 -54.90 26.62 -9.00
CA PRO A 54 -54.07 25.84 -9.90
C PRO A 54 -54.54 24.37 -9.93
N ASP A 55 -54.51 23.76 -11.09
CA ASP A 55 -54.89 22.35 -11.26
C ASP A 55 -53.82 21.40 -10.70
N ASP A 56 -54.20 20.13 -10.52
CA ASP A 56 -53.30 19.09 -9.96
C ASP A 56 -52.06 18.85 -10.83
N GLY A 57 -52.13 19.14 -12.14
CA GLY A 57 -51.00 19.02 -13.06
C GLY A 57 -49.93 20.08 -12.80
N VAL A 58 -50.34 21.34 -12.62
CA VAL A 58 -49.46 22.47 -12.27
C VAL A 58 -48.84 22.28 -10.88
N LEU A 59 -49.62 21.77 -9.91
CA LEU A 59 -49.13 21.43 -8.56
C LEU A 59 -48.09 20.29 -8.59
N SER A 60 -48.33 19.24 -9.38
CA SER A 60 -47.41 18.11 -9.54
C SER A 60 -46.08 18.52 -10.18
N ALA A 61 -46.13 19.35 -11.23
CA ALA A 61 -44.94 19.85 -11.90
C ALA A 61 -44.10 20.81 -11.02
N LEU A 62 -44.76 21.62 -10.16
CA LEU A 62 -44.07 22.44 -9.15
C LEU A 62 -43.36 21.60 -8.09
N ALA A 63 -44.00 20.52 -7.62
CA ALA A 63 -43.38 19.57 -6.68
C ALA A 63 -42.17 18.86 -7.31
N GLU A 64 -42.25 18.52 -8.60
CA GLU A 64 -41.14 17.88 -9.33
C GLU A 64 -39.95 18.85 -9.54
N MET A 65 -40.23 20.12 -9.86
CA MET A 65 -39.18 21.15 -9.95
C MET A 65 -38.49 21.39 -8.61
N ARG A 66 -39.24 21.42 -7.51
CA ARG A 66 -38.69 21.57 -6.14
C ARG A 66 -37.80 20.40 -5.76
N GLY A 67 -38.25 19.16 -6.03
CA GLY A 67 -37.49 17.94 -5.71
C GLY A 67 -36.16 17.83 -6.46
N LYS A 68 -36.00 18.48 -7.62
CA LYS A 68 -34.73 18.55 -8.36
C LYS A 68 -33.80 19.68 -7.84
N VAL A 69 -34.35 20.74 -7.24
CA VAL A 69 -33.58 21.87 -6.68
C VAL A 69 -33.08 21.59 -5.26
N GLU A 70 -33.80 20.79 -4.46
CA GLU A 70 -33.44 20.45 -3.07
C GLU A 70 -32.54 19.20 -2.93
N ARG A 71 -32.19 18.53 -4.04
CA ARG A 71 -31.39 17.29 -4.02
C ARG A 71 -29.91 17.55 -3.74
N THR A 72 -29.37 16.84 -2.74
CA THR A 72 -27.94 16.82 -2.35
C THR A 72 -27.32 15.43 -2.61
N ASP A 73 -25.99 15.29 -2.54
CA ASP A 73 -25.27 14.02 -2.72
C ASP A 73 -25.72 12.86 -1.79
N ALA A 74 -26.52 13.16 -0.75
CA ALA A 74 -27.08 12.18 0.18
C ALA A 74 -28.49 11.68 -0.20
N SER A 75 -29.07 12.15 -1.31
CA SER A 75 -30.42 11.80 -1.75
C SER A 75 -30.50 10.37 -2.28
N GLU A 76 -31.59 9.64 -2.02
CA GLU A 76 -31.77 8.31 -2.63
C GLU A 76 -31.80 8.41 -4.17
N PRO A 77 -31.17 7.45 -4.89
CA PRO A 77 -31.11 7.46 -6.35
C PRO A 77 -32.52 7.44 -6.96
N LEU A 78 -32.70 8.14 -8.08
CA LEU A 78 -33.91 8.04 -8.88
C LEU A 78 -34.05 6.58 -9.38
N ARG A 79 -35.12 5.90 -8.98
CA ARG A 79 -35.42 4.54 -9.45
C ARG A 79 -36.26 4.62 -10.71
N MET A 80 -35.84 3.92 -11.77
CA MET A 80 -36.66 3.82 -12.98
C MET A 80 -37.95 3.04 -12.65
N PRO A 81 -39.15 3.58 -12.95
CA PRO A 81 -40.41 2.87 -12.74
C PRO A 81 -40.40 1.50 -13.42
N LEU A 82 -40.95 0.48 -12.75
CA LEU A 82 -40.94 -0.91 -13.25
C LEU A 82 -41.64 -1.05 -14.61
N ALA A 83 -42.72 -0.31 -14.83
CA ALA A 83 -43.44 -0.31 -16.11
C ALA A 83 -42.59 0.26 -17.26
N GLU A 84 -41.88 1.36 -17.01
CA GLU A 84 -40.98 1.98 -17.99
C GLU A 84 -39.79 1.06 -18.29
N ARG A 85 -39.22 0.44 -17.26
CA ARG A 85 -38.13 -0.54 -17.40
C ARG A 85 -38.55 -1.71 -18.27
N ALA A 86 -39.69 -2.32 -17.98
CA ALA A 86 -40.21 -3.45 -18.76
C ALA A 86 -40.46 -3.08 -20.23
N GLN A 87 -40.99 -1.87 -20.48
CA GLN A 87 -41.21 -1.36 -21.83
C GLN A 87 -39.89 -1.16 -22.59
N ARG A 88 -38.88 -0.54 -21.96
CA ARG A 88 -37.55 -0.32 -22.57
C ARG A 88 -36.83 -1.64 -22.87
N ILE A 89 -36.89 -2.61 -21.95
CA ILE A 89 -36.31 -3.95 -22.15
C ILE A 89 -37.01 -4.67 -23.32
N SER A 90 -38.35 -4.66 -23.36
CA SER A 90 -39.12 -5.30 -24.45
C SER A 90 -38.79 -4.69 -25.82
N ALA A 91 -38.70 -3.35 -25.90
CA ALA A 91 -38.30 -2.66 -27.13
C ALA A 91 -36.86 -3.04 -27.56
N LEU A 92 -35.95 -3.19 -26.60
CA LEU A 92 -34.57 -3.57 -26.88
C LEU A 92 -34.44 -5.05 -27.31
N GLN A 93 -35.22 -5.95 -26.70
CA GLN A 93 -35.30 -7.36 -27.08
C GLN A 93 -35.79 -7.54 -28.53
N GLN A 94 -36.76 -6.73 -28.95
CA GLN A 94 -37.23 -6.74 -30.35
C GLN A 94 -36.17 -6.23 -31.33
N ARG A 95 -35.34 -5.28 -30.91
CA ARG A 95 -34.30 -4.66 -31.76
C ARG A 95 -33.04 -5.53 -31.87
N LEU A 96 -32.57 -6.11 -30.76
CA LEU A 96 -31.33 -6.88 -30.68
C LEU A 96 -31.59 -8.40 -30.76
N VAL A 97 -31.92 -8.88 -31.96
CA VAL A 97 -32.29 -10.29 -32.24
C VAL A 97 -31.12 -11.28 -32.03
N GLY A 98 -29.87 -10.78 -32.00
CA GLY A 98 -28.66 -11.61 -31.84
C GLY A 98 -28.24 -11.92 -30.39
N ILE A 99 -28.91 -11.36 -29.38
CA ILE A 99 -28.58 -11.57 -27.97
C ILE A 99 -29.61 -12.50 -27.33
N HIS A 100 -29.15 -13.60 -26.74
CA HIS A 100 -30.02 -14.47 -25.96
C HIS A 100 -30.25 -13.86 -24.57
N TRP A 101 -31.42 -13.26 -24.34
CA TRP A 101 -31.73 -12.59 -23.07
C TRP A 101 -31.97 -13.61 -21.96
N THR A 102 -30.99 -13.74 -21.06
CA THR A 102 -31.09 -14.53 -19.83
C THR A 102 -30.93 -13.62 -18.61
N VAL A 103 -31.34 -14.11 -17.44
CA VAL A 103 -31.15 -13.41 -16.14
C VAL A 103 -29.67 -13.11 -15.82
N ASP A 104 -28.74 -13.79 -16.48
CA ASP A 104 -27.30 -13.56 -16.34
C ASP A 104 -26.77 -12.46 -17.27
N ILE A 105 -27.45 -12.20 -18.39
CA ILE A 105 -27.08 -11.14 -19.35
C ILE A 105 -27.82 -9.84 -19.04
N GLU A 106 -29.03 -9.94 -18.50
CA GLU A 106 -29.81 -8.76 -18.09
C GLU A 106 -29.08 -7.99 -16.98
N PRO A 107 -28.83 -6.68 -17.14
CA PRO A 107 -28.20 -5.85 -16.11
C PRO A 107 -29.10 -5.73 -14.88
N SER A 108 -28.52 -5.74 -13.69
CA SER A 108 -29.28 -5.57 -12.43
C SER A 108 -30.07 -4.27 -12.41
N HIS A 109 -31.21 -4.23 -11.71
CA HIS A 109 -31.99 -3.01 -11.56
C HIS A 109 -31.16 -1.88 -10.94
N LYS A 110 -30.30 -2.22 -9.97
CA LYS A 110 -29.36 -1.28 -9.37
C LYS A 110 -28.39 -0.66 -10.39
N LEU A 111 -27.88 -1.46 -11.33
CA LEU A 111 -27.02 -0.95 -12.41
C LEU A 111 -27.79 -0.01 -13.35
N GLN A 112 -29.02 -0.38 -13.70
CA GLN A 112 -29.90 0.44 -14.53
C GLN A 112 -30.25 1.78 -13.86
N ASP A 113 -30.57 1.76 -12.57
CA ASP A 113 -30.87 2.96 -11.77
C ASP A 113 -29.66 3.89 -11.67
N LEU A 114 -28.46 3.32 -11.52
CA LEU A 114 -27.22 4.11 -11.47
C LEU A 114 -26.94 4.81 -12.81
N VAL A 115 -27.23 4.17 -13.94
CA VAL A 115 -27.10 4.81 -15.26
C VAL A 115 -28.19 5.87 -15.47
N ALA A 116 -29.43 5.61 -15.07
CA ALA A 116 -30.51 6.61 -15.13
C ALA A 116 -30.20 7.84 -14.27
N GLN A 117 -29.55 7.63 -13.12
CA GLN A 117 -29.06 8.70 -12.26
C GLN A 117 -27.99 9.55 -12.96
N MET A 118 -27.06 8.96 -13.73
CA MET A 118 -26.07 9.74 -14.51
C MET A 118 -26.73 10.71 -15.49
N VAL A 119 -27.82 10.29 -16.15
CA VAL A 119 -28.59 11.16 -17.04
C VAL A 119 -29.29 12.26 -16.25
N THR A 120 -29.85 11.94 -15.09
CA THR A 120 -30.49 12.94 -14.24
C THR A 120 -29.49 13.99 -13.75
N ASP A 121 -28.31 13.56 -13.34
CA ASP A 121 -27.24 14.41 -12.79
C ASP A 121 -26.40 15.10 -13.88
N GLN A 122 -26.63 14.76 -15.16
CA GLN A 122 -25.81 15.19 -16.31
C GLN A 122 -24.31 14.96 -16.08
N SER A 123 -23.96 13.86 -15.40
CA SER A 123 -22.60 13.55 -14.95
C SER A 123 -22.29 12.08 -15.21
N LEU A 124 -21.28 11.83 -16.04
CA LEU A 124 -20.83 10.48 -16.35
C LEU A 124 -19.84 9.97 -15.29
N VAL A 125 -20.09 8.77 -14.75
CA VAL A 125 -19.20 8.13 -13.78
C VAL A 125 -18.69 6.79 -14.35
N TRP A 126 -17.41 6.48 -14.15
CA TRP A 126 -16.89 5.15 -14.51
C TRP A 126 -17.34 4.11 -13.49
N ILE A 127 -18.06 3.08 -13.96
CA ILE A 127 -18.52 1.96 -13.14
C ILE A 127 -17.44 0.87 -13.17
N PRO A 128 -16.89 0.46 -12.00
CA PRO A 128 -15.95 -0.66 -11.94
C PRO A 128 -16.51 -1.94 -12.54
N TRP A 129 -15.66 -2.71 -13.24
CA TRP A 129 -16.09 -3.92 -13.94
C TRP A 129 -16.73 -4.96 -13.01
N ASP A 130 -16.27 -5.07 -11.77
CA ASP A 130 -16.82 -5.94 -10.72
C ASP A 130 -18.18 -5.49 -10.19
N ARG A 131 -18.63 -4.28 -10.53
CA ARG A 131 -19.95 -3.74 -10.17
C ARG A 131 -20.97 -3.82 -11.32
N LEU A 132 -20.57 -4.38 -12.46
CA LEU A 132 -21.46 -4.62 -13.61
C LEU A 132 -22.26 -5.93 -13.41
N THR A 133 -23.18 -5.89 -12.46
CA THR A 133 -23.91 -7.06 -11.97
C THR A 133 -25.11 -7.44 -12.82
N SER A 134 -25.45 -8.73 -12.84
CA SER A 134 -26.63 -9.27 -13.52
C SER A 134 -27.87 -9.25 -12.62
N ARG A 135 -29.04 -9.44 -13.24
CA ARG A 135 -30.29 -9.66 -12.52
C ARG A 135 -30.23 -10.91 -11.64
N ALA A 136 -29.59 -11.99 -12.09
CA ALA A 136 -29.38 -13.20 -11.28
C ALA A 136 -28.57 -12.96 -10.00
N LEU A 137 -27.51 -12.14 -10.08
CA LEU A 137 -26.70 -11.76 -8.91
C LEU A 137 -27.48 -10.85 -7.95
N GLU A 138 -28.33 -9.97 -8.48
CA GLU A 138 -29.18 -9.11 -7.65
C GLU A 138 -30.27 -9.90 -6.91
N LEU A 139 -30.85 -10.92 -7.56
CA LEU A 139 -31.84 -11.82 -6.95
C LEU A 139 -31.25 -12.70 -5.83
N THR A 140 -29.98 -13.05 -5.92
CA THR A 140 -29.30 -13.92 -4.94
C THR A 140 -28.64 -13.16 -3.78
N ALA A 141 -28.49 -11.84 -3.89
CA ALA A 141 -27.83 -10.98 -2.91
C ALA A 141 -28.71 -10.53 -1.73
N GLU A 142 -29.83 -11.21 -1.45
CA GLU A 142 -30.78 -10.90 -0.35
C GLU A 142 -30.22 -11.22 1.06
N LYS A 143 -29.07 -10.67 1.43
CA LYS A 143 -28.69 -10.50 2.84
C LYS A 143 -28.85 -9.03 3.21
N LEU A 144 -29.86 -8.76 4.03
CA LEU A 144 -30.18 -7.45 4.57
C LEU A 144 -29.31 -7.21 5.82
N ASP A 145 -28.31 -6.36 5.70
CA ASP A 145 -27.59 -5.84 6.87
C ASP A 145 -28.38 -4.66 7.46
N GLN A 146 -28.61 -4.72 8.77
CA GLN A 146 -29.27 -3.65 9.51
C GLN A 146 -28.23 -2.59 9.87
N THR A 147 -28.33 -1.44 9.22
CA THR A 147 -27.49 -0.27 9.53
C THR A 147 -28.34 0.85 10.11
N VAL A 148 -27.83 1.49 11.16
CA VAL A 148 -28.49 2.61 11.81
C VAL A 148 -28.12 3.90 11.05
N SER A 149 -29.12 4.62 10.52
CA SER A 149 -28.93 5.94 9.91
C SER A 149 -29.77 6.99 10.63
N PHE A 150 -29.48 8.27 10.40
CA PHE A 150 -30.27 9.37 10.93
C PHE A 150 -31.15 9.94 9.81
N ASP A 151 -32.39 10.31 10.11
CA ASP A 151 -33.21 11.09 9.19
C ASP A 151 -32.81 12.58 9.20
N SER A 152 -33.37 13.36 8.27
CA SER A 152 -33.16 14.81 8.13
C SER A 152 -33.59 15.62 9.36
N SER A 153 -34.27 15.00 10.32
CA SER A 153 -34.73 15.58 11.57
C SER A 153 -33.89 15.12 12.77
N GLY A 154 -32.86 14.30 12.56
CA GLY A 154 -31.94 13.83 13.59
C GLY A 154 -32.41 12.59 14.37
N ASN A 155 -33.48 11.91 13.95
CA ASN A 155 -33.96 10.69 14.60
C ASN A 155 -33.25 9.44 14.05
N LEU A 156 -32.99 8.48 14.94
CA LEU A 156 -32.39 7.18 14.62
C LEU A 156 -33.39 6.30 13.86
N LYS A 157 -33.09 5.99 12.59
CA LYS A 157 -33.84 5.05 11.75
C LYS A 157 -32.99 3.84 11.42
N LEU A 158 -33.53 2.65 11.68
CA LEU A 158 -32.95 1.39 11.20
C LEU A 158 -33.20 1.27 9.70
N VAL A 159 -32.15 1.41 8.90
CA VAL A 159 -32.19 1.23 7.44
C VAL A 159 -31.59 -0.12 7.10
N LYS A 160 -32.43 -0.98 6.52
CA LYS A 160 -31.99 -2.25 5.95
C LYS A 160 -31.32 -1.96 4.61
N ARG A 161 -30.00 -2.14 4.51
CA ARG A 161 -29.25 -2.07 3.25
C ARG A 161 -28.91 -3.49 2.81
N SER A 162 -29.20 -3.82 1.55
CA SER A 162 -28.70 -5.05 0.93
C SER A 162 -27.19 -4.92 0.69
N ALA A 163 -26.45 -6.00 0.85
CA ALA A 163 -25.04 -6.06 0.47
C ALA A 163 -24.88 -5.68 -1.02
N ASP A 164 -23.82 -4.93 -1.36
CA ASP A 164 -23.53 -4.58 -2.76
C ASP A 164 -23.14 -5.87 -3.52
N PRO A 165 -23.96 -6.35 -4.47
CA PRO A 165 -23.56 -7.50 -5.28
C PRO A 165 -22.33 -7.14 -6.12
N SER A 166 -21.42 -8.10 -6.29
CA SER A 166 -20.28 -7.98 -7.21
C SER A 166 -20.24 -9.16 -8.17
N CYS A 167 -19.74 -8.95 -9.38
CA CYS A 167 -19.56 -9.99 -10.38
C CYS A 167 -18.08 -10.37 -10.52
N SER A 168 -17.81 -11.62 -10.89
CA SER A 168 -16.45 -12.08 -11.17
C SER A 168 -15.89 -11.36 -12.39
N THR A 169 -14.66 -10.86 -12.26
CA THR A 169 -13.85 -10.32 -13.38
C THR A 169 -12.66 -11.22 -13.69
N THR A 170 -12.70 -12.47 -13.19
CA THR A 170 -11.66 -13.47 -13.39
C THR A 170 -11.93 -14.22 -14.70
N GLY A 171 -11.06 -14.01 -15.70
CA GLY A 171 -11.15 -14.63 -17.02
C GLY A 171 -11.86 -13.77 -18.06
N GLU A 172 -11.53 -13.99 -19.34
CA GLU A 172 -11.98 -13.16 -20.46
C GLU A 172 -13.50 -13.20 -20.65
N TYR A 173 -14.11 -14.37 -20.48
CA TYR A 173 -15.56 -14.55 -20.63
C TYR A 173 -16.35 -13.80 -19.54
N ALA A 174 -15.87 -13.81 -18.29
CA ALA A 174 -16.52 -13.11 -17.19
C ALA A 174 -16.45 -11.59 -17.40
N VAL A 175 -15.32 -11.08 -17.88
CA VAL A 175 -15.15 -9.67 -18.28
C VAL A 175 -16.07 -9.31 -19.44
N LYS A 176 -16.17 -10.15 -20.48
CA LYS A 176 -17.08 -9.91 -21.61
C LYS A 176 -18.53 -9.79 -21.16
N LEU A 177 -19.01 -10.70 -20.31
CA LEU A 177 -20.38 -10.64 -19.77
C LEU A 177 -20.61 -9.38 -18.93
N ALA A 178 -19.65 -8.99 -18.09
CA ALA A 178 -19.73 -7.77 -17.30
C ALA A 178 -19.84 -6.52 -18.21
N LEU A 179 -18.97 -6.41 -19.21
CA LEU A 179 -18.97 -5.30 -20.17
C LEU A 179 -20.23 -5.28 -21.05
N GLN A 180 -20.76 -6.44 -21.45
CA GLN A 180 -22.01 -6.54 -22.19
C GLN A 180 -23.20 -5.99 -21.38
N ARG A 181 -23.25 -6.24 -20.06
CA ARG A 181 -24.26 -5.63 -19.16
C ARG A 181 -24.13 -4.12 -19.10
N ARG A 182 -22.91 -3.57 -19.17
CA ARG A 182 -22.69 -2.12 -19.27
C ARG A 182 -23.29 -1.56 -20.54
N SER A 183 -23.03 -2.18 -21.69
CA SER A 183 -23.61 -1.77 -22.99
C SER A 183 -25.14 -1.74 -22.94
N LEU A 184 -25.75 -2.80 -22.40
CA LEU A 184 -27.21 -2.90 -22.26
C LEU A 184 -27.77 -1.84 -21.29
N ALA A 185 -27.12 -1.62 -20.14
CA ALA A 185 -27.55 -0.62 -19.17
C ALA A 185 -27.48 0.81 -19.75
N PHE A 186 -26.45 1.13 -20.54
CA PHE A 186 -26.27 2.45 -21.16
C PHE A 186 -27.29 2.74 -22.27
N GLU A 187 -27.68 1.72 -23.03
CA GLU A 187 -28.79 1.82 -23.99
C GLU A 187 -30.12 2.02 -23.26
N LEU A 188 -30.40 1.21 -22.24
CA LEU A 188 -31.61 1.35 -21.41
C LEU A 188 -31.68 2.72 -20.74
N GLY A 189 -30.54 3.28 -20.36
CA GLY A 189 -30.40 4.63 -19.80
C GLY A 189 -30.48 5.75 -20.84
N ARG A 190 -30.48 5.45 -22.14
CA ARG A 190 -30.40 6.44 -23.25
C ARG A 190 -29.15 7.34 -23.17
N ILE A 191 -27.99 6.75 -22.89
CA ILE A 191 -26.70 7.46 -22.93
C ILE A 191 -25.94 7.18 -24.24
N CYS A 192 -25.97 5.94 -24.71
CA CYS A 192 -25.21 5.48 -25.87
C CYS A 192 -25.91 4.26 -26.47
N ARG A 193 -25.84 4.11 -27.78
CA ARG A 193 -26.30 2.90 -28.46
C ARG A 193 -25.42 1.69 -28.13
N TYR A 194 -26.03 0.52 -27.98
CA TYR A 194 -25.39 -0.75 -27.63
C TYR A 194 -24.21 -1.06 -28.56
N GLU A 195 -24.39 -0.87 -29.86
CA GLU A 195 -23.40 -1.23 -30.89
C GLU A 195 -22.08 -0.48 -30.73
N TYR A 196 -22.13 0.79 -30.29
CA TYR A 196 -20.94 1.63 -30.14
C TYR A 196 -20.11 1.22 -28.93
N LEU A 197 -20.77 0.97 -27.79
CA LEU A 197 -20.09 0.54 -26.57
C LEU A 197 -19.60 -0.90 -26.70
N GLU A 198 -20.37 -1.76 -27.35
CA GLU A 198 -20.01 -3.16 -27.60
C GLU A 198 -18.79 -3.27 -28.52
N ALA A 199 -18.73 -2.46 -29.59
CA ALA A 199 -17.57 -2.41 -30.48
C ALA A 199 -16.27 -2.03 -29.73
N TRP A 200 -16.35 -1.11 -28.78
CA TRP A 200 -15.22 -0.77 -27.91
C TRP A 200 -14.82 -1.95 -27.01
N HIS A 201 -15.78 -2.62 -26.39
CA HIS A 201 -15.51 -3.78 -25.54
C HIS A 201 -14.90 -4.95 -26.33
N ASP A 202 -15.37 -5.19 -27.55
CA ASP A 202 -14.81 -6.18 -28.46
C ASP A 202 -13.37 -5.81 -28.85
N GLN A 203 -13.09 -4.54 -29.14
CA GLN A 203 -11.75 -4.06 -29.42
C GLN A 203 -10.80 -4.33 -28.25
N LEU A 204 -11.21 -4.05 -27.00
CA LEU A 204 -10.39 -4.33 -25.82
C LEU A 204 -10.02 -5.83 -25.73
N LEU A 205 -11.01 -6.71 -25.88
CA LEU A 205 -10.78 -8.16 -25.77
C LEU A 205 -10.00 -8.72 -26.97
N GLN A 206 -10.17 -8.17 -28.17
CA GLN A 206 -9.35 -8.51 -29.33
C GLN A 206 -7.88 -8.11 -29.13
N ILE A 207 -7.61 -6.92 -28.59
CA ILE A 207 -6.24 -6.48 -28.25
C ILE A 207 -5.61 -7.45 -27.24
N HIS A 208 -6.38 -7.85 -26.23
CA HIS A 208 -5.92 -8.85 -25.27
C HIS A 208 -5.63 -10.17 -25.96
N MET A 209 -6.54 -10.70 -26.80
CA MET A 209 -6.40 -12.02 -27.45
C MET A 209 -5.43 -12.05 -28.64
N ARG A 210 -4.87 -10.91 -29.06
CA ARG A 210 -3.93 -10.84 -30.19
C ARG A 210 -2.66 -11.65 -29.91
N GLN A 211 -2.28 -12.51 -30.85
CA GLN A 211 -0.99 -13.21 -30.82
C GLN A 211 0.15 -12.19 -30.86
N GLN A 212 1.04 -12.26 -29.87
CA GLN A 212 2.12 -11.29 -29.72
C GLN A 212 3.35 -11.69 -30.55
N PRO A 213 4.06 -10.73 -31.15
CA PRO A 213 5.36 -10.97 -31.77
C PRO A 213 6.36 -11.58 -30.78
N THR A 214 7.30 -12.38 -31.28
CA THR A 214 8.34 -13.04 -30.47
C THR A 214 9.07 -12.00 -29.61
N GLY A 215 9.06 -12.19 -28.29
CA GLY A 215 9.75 -11.30 -27.34
C GLY A 215 8.92 -10.14 -26.75
N HIS A 216 7.60 -10.09 -26.99
CA HIS A 216 6.68 -9.12 -26.37
C HIS A 216 5.66 -9.81 -25.47
N GLN A 217 5.24 -9.14 -24.38
CA GLN A 217 4.21 -9.67 -23.48
C GLN A 217 2.78 -9.33 -23.97
N ARG A 218 1.82 -10.21 -23.65
CA ARG A 218 0.38 -9.97 -23.91
C ARG A 218 -0.11 -8.80 -23.06
N VAL A 219 -0.88 -7.90 -23.65
CA VAL A 219 -1.57 -6.82 -22.91
C VAL A 219 -2.46 -7.46 -21.84
N SER A 220 -2.30 -7.09 -20.58
CA SER A 220 -3.05 -7.68 -19.46
C SER A 220 -4.48 -7.13 -19.34
N LEU A 221 -5.40 -7.88 -18.74
CA LEU A 221 -6.76 -7.39 -18.41
C LEU A 221 -6.74 -6.13 -17.53
N ASN A 222 -5.71 -5.97 -16.69
CA ASN A 222 -5.53 -4.77 -15.87
C ASN A 222 -5.17 -3.55 -16.73
N GLN A 223 -4.32 -3.71 -17.75
CA GLN A 223 -4.02 -2.62 -18.70
C GLN A 223 -5.28 -2.19 -19.47
N LEU A 224 -6.10 -3.14 -19.91
CA LEU A 224 -7.39 -2.82 -20.55
C LEU A 224 -8.31 -2.03 -19.63
N ARG A 225 -8.36 -2.39 -18.34
CA ARG A 225 -9.17 -1.69 -17.34
C ARG A 225 -8.71 -0.25 -17.13
N GLU A 226 -7.40 0.01 -17.12
CA GLU A 226 -6.88 1.38 -17.00
C GLU A 226 -7.09 2.18 -18.30
N ALA A 227 -6.99 1.56 -19.47
CA ALA A 227 -7.34 2.18 -20.75
C ALA A 227 -8.83 2.58 -20.80
N ASP A 228 -9.71 1.69 -20.34
CA ASP A 228 -11.15 1.90 -20.23
C ASP A 228 -11.48 3.04 -19.25
N LYS A 229 -10.81 3.11 -18.09
CA LYS A 229 -10.94 4.25 -17.17
C LYS A 229 -10.52 5.57 -17.81
N MET A 230 -9.37 5.60 -18.47
CA MET A 230 -8.84 6.80 -19.11
C MET A 230 -9.82 7.31 -20.18
N LEU A 231 -10.35 6.41 -21.01
CA LEU A 231 -11.38 6.74 -21.99
C LEU A 231 -12.61 7.36 -21.32
N TRP A 232 -13.11 6.76 -20.24
CA TRP A 232 -14.27 7.30 -19.51
C TRP A 232 -14.01 8.67 -18.89
N THR A 233 -12.80 8.91 -18.36
CA THR A 233 -12.42 10.23 -17.82
C THR A 233 -12.50 11.29 -18.91
N ARG A 234 -12.00 11.01 -20.12
CA ARG A 234 -12.06 11.95 -21.25
C ARG A 234 -13.46 12.18 -21.79
N ILE A 235 -14.28 11.13 -21.88
CA ILE A 235 -15.68 11.28 -22.27
C ILE A 235 -16.43 12.11 -21.21
N ALA A 236 -16.19 11.87 -19.91
CA ALA A 236 -16.84 12.63 -18.84
C ALA A 236 -16.46 14.12 -18.87
N GLU A 237 -15.23 14.46 -19.26
CA GLU A 237 -14.80 15.85 -19.50
C GLU A 237 -15.56 16.49 -20.67
N ASP A 238 -15.69 15.79 -21.80
CA ASP A 238 -16.35 16.31 -23.02
C ASP A 238 -17.89 16.38 -22.88
N THR A 239 -18.53 15.51 -22.10
CA THR A 239 -20.00 15.43 -21.95
C THR A 239 -20.54 16.12 -20.69
N ARG A 240 -19.72 16.89 -19.97
CA ARG A 240 -20.11 17.51 -18.69
C ARG A 240 -21.32 18.44 -18.85
N GLY A 241 -22.42 18.14 -18.17
CA GLY A 241 -23.64 18.95 -18.25
C GLY A 241 -24.47 18.76 -19.53
N ALA A 242 -24.06 17.87 -20.43
CA ALA A 242 -24.69 17.62 -21.72
C ALA A 242 -24.61 16.13 -22.09
N LEU A 243 -25.09 15.26 -21.19
CA LEU A 243 -25.10 13.80 -21.36
C LEU A 243 -26.39 13.29 -22.04
N SER A 244 -27.48 14.06 -21.95
CA SER A 244 -28.76 13.70 -22.55
C SER A 244 -28.72 13.65 -24.08
N LEU A 245 -29.61 12.84 -24.65
CA LEU A 245 -29.90 12.81 -26.08
C LEU A 245 -30.22 14.22 -26.59
N ARG A 246 -29.51 14.66 -27.63
CA ARG A 246 -29.74 15.95 -28.25
C ARG A 246 -31.03 15.94 -29.10
N PRO A 247 -31.66 17.11 -29.35
CA PRO A 247 -32.84 17.21 -30.22
C PRO A 247 -32.62 16.72 -31.65
N ASP A 248 -31.36 16.67 -32.12
CA ASP A 248 -30.96 16.13 -33.42
C ASP A 248 -30.90 14.59 -33.47
N GLY A 249 -31.22 13.92 -32.37
CA GLY A 249 -31.17 12.46 -32.24
C GLY A 249 -29.77 11.89 -32.01
N SER A 250 -28.75 12.72 -31.79
CA SER A 250 -27.37 12.28 -31.53
C SER A 250 -27.06 12.16 -30.03
N TYR A 251 -26.29 11.13 -29.66
CA TYR A 251 -25.79 10.95 -28.30
C TYR A 251 -24.43 11.64 -28.13
N PRO A 252 -24.27 12.60 -27.21
CA PRO A 252 -23.00 13.26 -26.93
C PRO A 252 -21.87 12.28 -26.53
N PHE A 253 -22.24 11.20 -25.85
CA PHE A 253 -21.33 10.12 -25.47
C PHE A 253 -20.72 9.45 -26.70
N GLU A 254 -21.50 9.17 -27.75
CA GLU A 254 -21.03 8.48 -28.97
C GLU A 254 -20.02 9.33 -29.75
N VAL A 255 -20.26 10.64 -29.85
CA VAL A 255 -19.35 11.59 -30.49
C VAL A 255 -18.00 11.63 -29.77
N SER A 256 -18.05 11.66 -28.43
CA SER A 256 -16.86 11.69 -27.59
C SER A 256 -16.12 10.35 -27.60
N LEU A 257 -16.85 9.23 -27.60
CA LEU A 257 -16.29 7.88 -27.72
C LEU A 257 -15.50 7.72 -29.01
N ALA A 258 -16.07 8.16 -30.15
CA ALA A 258 -15.41 8.10 -31.45
C ALA A 258 -14.12 8.93 -31.50
N LYS A 259 -14.09 10.08 -30.80
CA LYS A 259 -12.93 10.97 -30.71
C LYS A 259 -11.80 10.36 -29.86
N TRP A 260 -12.11 9.72 -28.74
CA TRP A 260 -11.11 9.33 -27.75
C TRP A 260 -10.65 7.87 -27.82
N LYS A 261 -11.44 6.95 -28.39
CA LYS A 261 -11.11 5.51 -28.41
C LYS A 261 -9.76 5.18 -29.07
N ASP A 262 -9.40 5.92 -30.13
CA ASP A 262 -8.15 5.73 -30.88
C ASP A 262 -7.09 6.80 -30.54
N HIS A 263 -7.32 7.61 -29.50
CA HIS A 263 -6.42 8.68 -29.10
C HIS A 263 -5.16 8.15 -28.39
N ALA A 264 -4.00 8.78 -28.62
CA ALA A 264 -2.71 8.34 -28.07
C ALA A 264 -2.71 8.12 -26.54
N GLN A 265 -3.47 8.93 -25.80
CA GLN A 265 -3.62 8.81 -24.33
C GLN A 265 -4.33 7.53 -23.87
N VAL A 266 -5.19 6.94 -24.72
CA VAL A 266 -5.84 5.65 -24.45
C VAL A 266 -4.99 4.52 -25.04
N GLN A 267 -4.44 4.75 -26.24
CA GLN A 267 -3.65 3.74 -26.96
C GLN A 267 -2.32 3.38 -26.28
N CYS A 268 -1.69 4.29 -25.54
CA CYS A 268 -0.45 4.01 -24.82
C CYS A 268 -0.58 2.88 -23.78
N TYR A 269 -1.79 2.58 -23.31
CA TYR A 269 -2.05 1.45 -22.42
C TYR A 269 -2.06 0.09 -23.14
N PHE A 270 -2.15 0.09 -24.47
CA PHE A 270 -2.16 -1.12 -25.31
C PHE A 270 -0.76 -1.49 -25.85
N ASP A 271 0.26 -0.66 -25.61
CA ASP A 271 1.62 -0.95 -26.05
C ASP A 271 2.15 -2.19 -25.35
N ALA A 272 2.49 -3.21 -26.14
CA ALA A 272 3.11 -4.44 -25.65
C ALA A 272 4.52 -4.10 -25.14
N SER A 273 4.75 -4.26 -23.84
CA SER A 273 6.08 -4.10 -23.27
C SER A 273 7.01 -5.19 -23.81
N ALA A 274 8.19 -4.80 -24.27
CA ALA A 274 9.24 -5.74 -24.61
C ALA A 274 9.54 -6.60 -23.38
N SER A 275 9.60 -7.92 -23.56
CA SER A 275 10.00 -8.81 -22.48
C SER A 275 11.44 -8.47 -22.08
N CYS A 276 11.71 -8.45 -20.77
CA CYS A 276 13.03 -8.19 -20.23
C CYS A 276 14.12 -9.15 -20.78
N ALA A 277 13.71 -10.28 -21.39
CA ALA A 277 14.60 -11.23 -22.04
C ALA A 277 14.97 -10.85 -23.49
N SER A 278 14.08 -10.20 -24.26
CA SER A 278 14.37 -9.82 -25.66
C SER A 278 15.23 -8.54 -25.75
N LEU A 279 15.03 -7.61 -24.82
CA LEU A 279 15.90 -6.43 -24.65
C LEU A 279 17.34 -6.85 -24.32
N ARG A 280 17.53 -7.89 -23.49
CA ARG A 280 18.86 -8.42 -23.14
C ARG A 280 19.58 -9.06 -24.34
N SER A 281 18.86 -9.75 -25.24
CA SER A 281 19.49 -10.43 -26.38
C SER A 281 19.82 -9.49 -27.53
N GLN A 282 19.01 -8.45 -27.77
CA GLN A 282 19.26 -7.46 -28.83
C GLN A 282 20.36 -6.45 -28.44
N LEU A 283 20.47 -6.06 -27.17
CA LEU A 283 21.54 -5.17 -26.68
C LEU A 283 22.91 -5.87 -26.56
N ALA A 284 22.93 -7.20 -26.39
CA ALA A 284 24.17 -7.99 -26.34
C ALA A 284 24.85 -8.14 -27.71
N ALA A 285 24.12 -7.96 -28.81
CA ALA A 285 24.65 -8.17 -30.17
C ALA A 285 25.37 -6.93 -30.76
N SER A 286 25.15 -5.73 -30.23
CA SER A 286 25.58 -4.47 -30.89
C SER A 286 26.78 -3.75 -30.27
N SER A 287 27.33 -4.19 -29.12
CA SER A 287 28.41 -3.47 -28.42
C SER A 287 29.76 -4.20 -28.38
N ARG A 288 30.29 -4.56 -29.56
CA ARG A 288 31.73 -4.85 -29.71
C ARG A 288 32.51 -3.55 -29.92
N GLN A 289 32.65 -2.74 -28.89
CA GLN A 289 33.77 -1.81 -28.71
C GLN A 289 33.76 -1.30 -27.26
N ARG A 290 34.85 -1.59 -26.54
CA ARG A 290 34.98 -1.45 -25.09
C ARG A 290 35.79 -0.20 -24.75
N PRO A 291 35.23 0.82 -24.09
CA PRO A 291 36.03 1.86 -23.47
C PRO A 291 36.35 1.45 -22.02
N LEU A 292 37.62 1.62 -21.63
CA LEU A 292 38.01 1.78 -20.23
C LEU A 292 37.55 3.19 -19.80
N ILE A 293 36.58 3.28 -18.89
CA ILE A 293 36.02 4.57 -18.44
C ILE A 293 36.58 4.96 -17.08
N SER A 294 36.92 6.25 -16.95
CA SER A 294 37.61 6.90 -15.83
C SER A 294 36.78 7.07 -14.55
N ARG A 295 37.48 7.12 -13.40
CA ARG A 295 37.15 7.47 -11.99
C ARG A 295 35.79 8.08 -11.57
N ARG A 296 35.01 8.75 -12.42
CA ARG A 296 33.83 9.54 -12.02
C ARG A 296 32.47 8.86 -12.20
N SER A 297 32.39 7.71 -12.87
CA SER A 297 31.14 6.94 -13.05
C SER A 297 30.79 6.01 -11.88
N TRP A 298 31.59 6.01 -10.80
CA TRP A 298 31.40 5.16 -9.61
C TRP A 298 30.49 5.77 -8.52
N SER A 299 29.97 6.98 -8.71
CA SER A 299 29.29 7.79 -7.67
C SER A 299 27.95 7.27 -7.13
N LEU A 300 27.38 6.25 -7.76
CA LEU A 300 26.13 5.60 -7.31
C LEU A 300 26.37 4.23 -6.66
N LEU A 301 27.62 3.79 -6.52
CA LEU A 301 27.95 2.50 -5.93
C LEU A 301 28.77 2.65 -4.66
N PRO A 302 28.54 1.79 -3.65
CA PRO A 302 29.27 1.79 -2.38
C PRO A 302 30.76 1.41 -2.46
N ASP A 303 31.35 1.23 -3.65
CA ASP A 303 32.53 0.37 -3.81
C ASP A 303 33.90 0.97 -4.22
N PRO A 304 34.20 2.28 -4.08
CA PRO A 304 35.59 2.69 -4.13
C PRO A 304 36.40 2.11 -2.95
N GLU A 305 35.79 1.73 -1.82
CA GLU A 305 36.53 1.21 -0.66
C GLU A 305 37.10 -0.20 -0.88
N LEU A 306 36.33 -1.06 -1.55
CA LEU A 306 36.82 -2.36 -1.98
C LEU A 306 37.93 -2.25 -3.04
N THR A 307 38.02 -1.15 -3.81
CA THR A 307 39.00 -1.00 -4.90
C THR A 307 40.22 -0.11 -4.59
N GLU A 308 40.08 0.91 -3.74
CA GLU A 308 41.14 1.85 -3.35
C GLU A 308 41.71 1.57 -1.95
N GLY A 309 40.97 0.81 -1.13
CA GLY A 309 41.39 0.35 0.19
C GLY A 309 41.14 1.36 1.33
N PRO A 310 41.21 0.89 2.60
CA PRO A 310 40.79 1.67 3.77
C PRO A 310 41.58 2.97 4.00
N SER A 311 42.87 2.99 3.65
CA SER A 311 43.74 4.14 3.89
C SER A 311 43.40 5.35 3.00
N ALA A 312 42.93 5.11 1.77
CA ALA A 312 42.51 6.19 0.86
C ALA A 312 41.29 6.92 1.44
N PHE A 313 40.30 6.17 1.91
CA PHE A 313 39.10 6.70 2.56
C PHE A 313 39.41 7.47 3.83
N ALA A 314 40.34 6.96 4.64
CA ALA A 314 40.77 7.70 5.82
C ALA A 314 41.38 9.06 5.46
N SER A 315 42.20 9.12 4.41
CA SER A 315 42.76 10.39 3.92
C SER A 315 41.68 11.34 3.41
N ASP A 316 40.72 10.84 2.63
CA ASP A 316 39.67 11.67 2.04
C ASP A 316 38.66 12.17 3.08
N ARG A 317 38.36 11.37 4.11
CA ARG A 317 37.56 11.80 5.27
C ARG A 317 38.23 12.92 6.06
N VAL A 318 39.54 12.86 6.25
CA VAL A 318 40.31 13.96 6.89
C VAL A 318 40.33 15.22 6.02
N LYS A 319 40.47 15.08 4.68
CA LYS A 319 40.36 16.23 3.77
C LYS A 319 38.97 16.85 3.80
N LEU A 320 37.92 16.02 3.82
CA LEU A 320 36.53 16.46 3.95
C LEU A 320 36.34 17.27 5.24
N TYR A 321 36.86 16.79 6.36
CA TYR A 321 36.79 17.50 7.64
C TYR A 321 37.36 18.92 7.51
N ASN A 322 38.55 19.06 6.95
CA ASN A 322 39.17 20.38 6.75
C ASN A 322 38.39 21.25 5.76
N LYS A 323 37.93 20.66 4.64
CA LYS A 323 37.13 21.34 3.63
C LYS A 323 35.85 21.92 4.22
N LEU A 324 35.10 21.15 5.02
CA LEU A 324 33.85 21.61 5.63
C LEU A 324 34.08 22.77 6.60
N ASN A 325 35.14 22.72 7.40
CA ASN A 325 35.50 23.83 8.30
C ASN A 325 35.91 25.10 7.53
N GLN A 326 36.56 24.95 6.38
CA GLN A 326 36.95 26.07 5.54
C GLN A 326 35.73 26.71 4.86
N MET A 327 34.89 25.90 4.20
CA MET A 327 33.70 26.39 3.50
C MET A 327 32.69 27.03 4.45
N GLU A 328 32.50 26.50 5.66
CA GLU A 328 31.63 27.14 6.66
C GLU A 328 32.11 28.56 7.01
N LYS A 329 33.42 28.76 7.15
CA LYS A 329 33.99 30.09 7.43
C LYS A 329 33.80 31.05 6.26
N GLU A 330 34.01 30.56 5.03
CA GLU A 330 33.86 31.34 3.80
C GLU A 330 32.41 31.79 3.59
N LEU A 331 31.44 30.89 3.82
CA LEU A 331 30.01 31.15 3.57
C LEU A 331 29.30 31.84 4.75
N ARG A 332 29.94 31.99 5.91
CA ARG A 332 29.31 32.50 7.14
C ARG A 332 28.51 33.80 6.96
N TYR A 333 29.04 34.76 6.21
CA TYR A 333 28.39 36.06 6.02
C TYR A 333 27.19 35.96 5.05
N GLU A 334 27.32 35.16 3.99
CA GLU A 334 26.23 34.91 3.05
C GLU A 334 25.10 34.11 3.70
N GLU A 335 25.44 33.16 4.57
CA GLU A 335 24.50 32.39 5.36
C GLU A 335 23.70 33.30 6.30
N ALA A 336 24.38 34.20 7.03
CA ALA A 336 23.72 35.19 7.87
C ALA A 336 22.79 36.11 7.06
N ARG A 337 23.19 36.49 5.84
CA ARG A 337 22.36 37.28 4.92
C ARG A 337 21.13 36.48 4.49
N LEU A 338 21.27 35.21 4.10
CA LEU A 338 20.14 34.33 3.76
C LEU A 338 19.16 34.20 4.94
N HIS A 339 19.67 33.91 6.15
CA HIS A 339 18.84 33.75 7.34
C HIS A 339 18.08 35.03 7.73
N SER A 340 18.62 36.21 7.40
CA SER A 340 17.92 37.49 7.61
C SER A 340 16.68 37.64 6.72
N THR A 341 16.64 36.97 5.57
CA THR A 341 15.48 37.00 4.65
C THR A 341 14.32 36.14 5.12
N PHE A 342 14.56 35.19 6.04
CA PHE A 342 13.52 34.30 6.52
C PHE A 342 12.57 35.00 7.49
N PRO A 343 11.26 34.66 7.45
CA PRO A 343 10.32 35.01 8.50
C PRO A 343 10.81 34.55 9.87
N ASP A 344 10.41 35.25 10.93
CA ASP A 344 10.94 35.02 12.28
C ASP A 344 10.75 33.57 12.76
N HIS A 345 9.61 32.94 12.46
CA HIS A 345 9.37 31.54 12.83
C HIS A 345 10.31 30.56 12.11
N ALA A 346 10.51 30.77 10.81
CA ALA A 346 11.40 29.92 10.03
C ALA A 346 12.86 30.10 10.47
N ARG A 347 13.27 31.34 10.77
CA ARG A 347 14.60 31.67 11.30
C ARG A 347 14.89 30.98 12.63
N GLU A 348 13.89 30.86 13.50
CA GLU A 348 14.00 30.12 14.76
C GLU A 348 14.22 28.62 14.52
N VAL A 349 13.43 28.01 13.63
CA VAL A 349 13.53 26.57 13.30
C VAL A 349 14.86 26.21 12.64
N VAL A 350 15.34 27.04 11.70
CA VAL A 350 16.60 26.79 10.99
C VAL A 350 17.84 27.34 11.72
N LYS A 351 17.68 27.84 12.94
CA LYS A 351 18.77 28.42 13.72
C LYS A 351 19.94 27.43 13.86
N GLY A 352 21.13 27.86 13.44
CA GLY A 352 22.35 27.05 13.47
C GLY A 352 22.52 26.08 12.30
N LYS A 353 21.70 26.19 11.25
CA LYS A 353 21.87 25.44 10.00
C LYS A 353 22.67 26.26 8.98
N ASN A 354 23.60 25.61 8.27
CA ASN A 354 24.36 26.22 7.17
C ASN A 354 23.79 25.71 5.84
N LEU A 355 22.74 26.37 5.35
CA LEU A 355 21.97 25.96 4.17
C LEU A 355 22.74 26.20 2.86
N LEU A 356 23.51 27.28 2.75
CA LEU A 356 24.34 27.54 1.56
C LEU A 356 25.50 26.55 1.48
N LEU A 357 26.10 26.19 2.62
CA LEU A 357 27.08 25.11 2.67
C LEU A 357 26.46 23.82 2.15
N TRP A 358 25.26 23.48 2.62
CA TRP A 358 24.56 22.29 2.16
C TRP A 358 24.27 22.32 0.65
N ALA A 359 23.72 23.42 0.14
CA ALA A 359 23.43 23.61 -1.28
C ALA A 359 24.69 23.49 -2.16
N GLN A 360 25.80 24.09 -1.72
CA GLN A 360 27.08 24.01 -2.42
C GLN A 360 27.60 22.57 -2.48
N LEU A 361 27.50 21.81 -1.38
CA LEU A 361 27.89 20.39 -1.35
C LEU A 361 27.02 19.53 -2.28
N LEU A 362 25.72 19.78 -2.33
CA LEU A 362 24.79 19.08 -3.22
C LEU A 362 25.11 19.35 -4.69
N LYS A 363 25.43 20.61 -5.02
CA LYS A 363 25.86 21.00 -6.37
C LYS A 363 27.20 20.37 -6.76
N GLU A 364 28.19 20.40 -5.87
CA GLU A 364 29.51 19.78 -6.10
C GLU A 364 29.43 18.27 -6.30
N THR A 365 28.47 17.61 -5.65
CA THR A 365 28.23 16.17 -5.77
C THR A 365 27.16 15.81 -6.80
N ALA A 366 26.68 16.77 -7.59
CA ALA A 366 25.67 16.60 -8.64
C ALA A 366 24.40 15.86 -8.15
N PHE A 367 23.85 16.29 -7.01
CA PHE A 367 22.60 15.73 -6.49
C PHE A 367 21.43 16.05 -7.45
N PRO A 368 20.60 15.07 -7.87
CA PRO A 368 19.57 15.32 -8.88
C PRO A 368 18.52 16.39 -8.50
N ASP A 369 18.19 16.51 -7.22
CA ASP A 369 17.22 17.49 -6.70
C ASP A 369 17.98 18.66 -6.04
N GLU A 370 18.70 19.44 -6.85
CA GLU A 370 19.50 20.58 -6.38
C GLU A 370 18.67 21.61 -5.59
N GLY A 371 17.38 21.73 -5.91
CA GLY A 371 16.44 22.64 -5.25
C GLY A 371 15.91 22.14 -3.90
N VAL A 372 16.34 20.97 -3.42
CA VAL A 372 15.79 20.39 -2.18
C VAL A 372 15.94 21.29 -0.95
N PHE A 373 17.01 22.09 -0.89
CA PHE A 373 17.25 22.99 0.26
C PHE A 373 16.23 24.14 0.31
N GLU A 374 15.51 24.44 -0.77
CA GLU A 374 14.43 25.44 -0.80
C GLU A 374 13.29 25.07 0.15
N LEU A 375 13.10 23.78 0.43
CA LEU A 375 12.15 23.31 1.45
C LEU A 375 12.49 23.85 2.86
N MET A 376 13.74 24.25 3.10
CA MET A 376 14.16 24.88 4.36
C MET A 376 13.74 26.35 4.47
N LYS A 377 13.18 26.94 3.41
CA LYS A 377 12.52 28.26 3.48
C LYS A 377 11.10 28.16 4.02
N GLY A 378 10.48 26.98 3.93
CA GLY A 378 9.15 26.71 4.42
C GLY A 378 8.41 25.72 3.52
N VAL A 379 7.77 24.72 4.12
CA VAL A 379 6.97 23.72 3.41
C VAL A 379 5.48 24.03 3.53
N ASP A 380 4.76 23.93 2.42
CA ASP A 380 3.31 24.05 2.40
C ASP A 380 2.59 22.77 2.88
N LEU A 381 1.50 22.94 3.63
CA LEU A 381 0.69 21.82 4.13
C LEU A 381 -0.28 21.25 3.09
N VAL A 382 -0.69 22.09 2.12
CA VAL A 382 -1.72 21.78 1.12
C VAL A 382 -1.26 22.25 -0.26
N GLY A 383 -2.04 21.91 -1.29
CA GLY A 383 -1.73 22.29 -2.67
C GLY A 383 -0.89 21.25 -3.39
N LYS A 384 -0.36 21.65 -4.55
CA LYS A 384 0.43 20.80 -5.44
C LYS A 384 1.92 21.17 -5.32
N PRO A 385 2.77 20.26 -4.80
CA PRO A 385 4.21 20.49 -4.72
C PRO A 385 4.87 20.29 -6.09
N ASP A 386 6.14 20.69 -6.19
CA ASP A 386 6.98 20.33 -7.33
C ASP A 386 7.32 18.84 -7.32
N LYS A 387 7.37 18.25 -8.52
CA LYS A 387 7.78 16.85 -8.69
C LYS A 387 9.29 16.73 -8.48
N SER A 388 9.72 15.92 -7.52
CA SER A 388 11.13 15.60 -7.33
C SER A 388 11.61 14.62 -8.41
N PRO A 389 12.84 14.80 -8.94
CA PRO A 389 13.46 13.85 -9.84
C PRO A 389 13.90 12.55 -9.14
N LEU A 390 13.84 12.50 -7.80
CA LEU A 390 14.34 11.38 -7.00
C LEU A 390 13.40 10.16 -6.97
N PHE A 391 12.10 10.39 -7.20
CA PHE A 391 11.06 9.40 -6.97
C PHE A 391 10.23 9.16 -8.22
N ASP A 392 9.75 7.93 -8.41
CA ASP A 392 8.79 7.61 -9.46
C ASP A 392 7.49 8.42 -9.31
N THR A 393 6.81 8.62 -10.42
CA THR A 393 5.51 9.31 -10.44
C THR A 393 4.40 8.39 -9.93
N LYS A 394 3.64 8.88 -8.95
CA LYS A 394 2.36 8.30 -8.53
C LYS A 394 1.47 9.42 -8.05
N GLU A 395 0.60 9.89 -8.92
CA GLU A 395 -0.29 11.00 -8.64
C GLU A 395 -1.48 10.55 -7.77
N VAL A 396 -1.70 11.27 -6.67
CA VAL A 396 -2.90 11.18 -5.84
C VAL A 396 -3.46 12.58 -5.74
N PRO A 397 -4.53 12.90 -6.48
CA PRO A 397 -5.06 14.25 -6.51
C PRO A 397 -5.67 14.65 -5.18
N ALA A 398 -5.49 15.92 -4.82
CA ALA A 398 -6.21 16.54 -3.71
C ALA A 398 -7.72 16.48 -3.96
N LYS A 399 -8.48 16.17 -2.91
CA LYS A 399 -9.95 16.12 -2.90
C LYS A 399 -10.58 17.44 -2.45
N SER A 400 -9.77 18.34 -1.89
CA SER A 400 -10.18 19.66 -1.43
C SER A 400 -9.13 20.69 -1.79
N THR A 401 -9.44 21.96 -1.57
CA THR A 401 -8.53 23.09 -1.83
C THR A 401 -8.38 23.92 -0.55
N GLU A 402 -7.31 24.71 -0.48
CA GLU A 402 -7.11 25.63 0.64
C GLU A 402 -8.32 26.56 0.86
N ALA A 403 -8.87 27.12 -0.22
CA ALA A 403 -10.03 28.01 -0.16
C ALA A 403 -11.26 27.32 0.47
N LEU A 404 -11.56 26.09 0.05
CA LEU A 404 -12.66 25.31 0.62
C LEU A 404 -12.42 24.96 2.08
N LEU A 405 -11.16 24.67 2.47
CA LEU A 405 -10.81 24.43 3.87
C LEU A 405 -11.06 25.66 4.74
N LEU A 406 -10.70 26.85 4.25
CA LEU A 406 -10.91 28.11 4.98
C LEU A 406 -12.39 28.49 5.06
N GLU A 407 -13.14 28.37 3.96
CA GLU A 407 -14.60 28.62 3.94
C GLU A 407 -15.34 27.72 4.93
N SER A 408 -14.85 26.49 5.09
CA SER A 408 -15.43 25.51 5.99
C SER A 408 -14.85 25.51 7.41
N ALA A 409 -13.92 26.41 7.72
CA ALA A 409 -13.11 26.31 8.92
C ALA A 409 -13.92 26.54 10.20
N SER A 410 -14.79 27.56 10.23
CA SER A 410 -15.59 27.93 11.41
C SER A 410 -16.47 26.79 11.91
N TRP A 411 -17.28 26.19 11.05
CA TRP A 411 -18.15 25.08 11.43
C TRP A 411 -17.37 23.81 11.80
N ARG A 412 -16.20 23.58 11.17
CA ARG A 412 -15.32 22.46 11.55
C ARG A 412 -14.76 22.67 12.95
N ARG A 413 -14.30 23.86 13.29
CA ARG A 413 -13.80 24.18 14.64
C ARG A 413 -14.88 23.93 15.70
N GLU A 414 -16.11 24.41 15.48
CA GLU A 414 -17.23 24.14 16.38
C GLU A 414 -17.48 22.64 16.58
N ARG A 415 -17.46 21.86 15.49
CA ARG A 415 -17.59 20.39 15.58
C ARG A 415 -16.44 19.73 16.34
N LEU A 416 -15.21 20.25 16.23
CA LEU A 416 -14.05 19.71 16.93
C LEU A 416 -14.11 20.01 18.43
N LYS A 417 -14.58 21.20 18.84
CA LYS A 417 -14.76 21.56 20.27
C LYS A 417 -15.70 20.60 21.00
N ALA A 418 -16.73 20.08 20.30
CA ALA A 418 -17.70 19.16 20.89
C ALA A 418 -17.11 17.78 21.24
N LYS A 419 -15.89 17.45 20.80
CA LYS A 419 -15.26 16.15 20.99
C LYS A 419 -13.86 16.30 21.59
N ASP A 420 -13.71 15.86 22.83
CA ASP A 420 -12.40 15.70 23.47
C ASP A 420 -11.83 14.30 23.16
N PRO A 421 -10.64 14.19 22.53
CA PRO A 421 -10.01 12.89 22.24
C PRO A 421 -9.71 12.07 23.51
N HIS A 422 -9.52 12.72 24.65
CA HIS A 422 -9.17 12.09 25.93
C HIS A 422 -10.28 12.22 26.96
N LYS A 423 -11.54 12.36 26.50
CA LYS A 423 -12.69 12.54 27.40
C LYS A 423 -12.74 11.45 28.47
N GLY A 424 -12.60 11.86 29.74
CA GLY A 424 -12.61 10.96 30.89
C GLY A 424 -11.24 10.39 31.29
N ASP A 425 -10.18 10.77 30.59
CA ASP A 425 -8.79 10.40 30.86
C ASP A 425 -7.96 11.67 31.17
N MET A 426 -7.98 12.06 32.45
CA MET A 426 -7.28 13.26 32.91
C MET A 426 -5.77 13.11 32.81
N GLU A 427 -5.23 11.90 32.97
CA GLU A 427 -3.81 11.64 32.87
C GLU A 427 -3.30 11.87 31.45
N ALA A 428 -3.95 11.29 30.44
CA ALA A 428 -3.62 11.54 29.03
C ALA A 428 -3.76 13.02 28.64
N THR A 429 -4.72 13.74 29.24
CA THR A 429 -4.91 15.18 29.04
C THR A 429 -3.73 15.98 29.58
N ILE A 430 -3.30 15.71 30.82
CA ILE A 430 -2.13 16.35 31.44
C ILE A 430 -0.85 16.03 30.65
N GLN A 431 -0.63 14.76 30.33
CA GLN A 431 0.52 14.32 29.54
C GLN A 431 0.61 15.02 28.17
N LEU A 432 -0.53 15.14 27.47
CA LEU A 432 -0.61 15.86 26.20
C LEU A 432 -0.28 17.34 26.37
N TRP A 433 -0.83 17.98 27.40
CA TRP A 433 -0.57 19.39 27.71
C TRP A 433 0.91 19.66 27.95
N GLU A 434 1.54 18.86 28.81
CA GLU A 434 2.98 18.96 29.10
C GLU A 434 3.84 18.73 27.85
N CYS A 435 3.52 17.72 27.03
CA CYS A 435 4.22 17.49 25.76
C CYS A 435 4.07 18.68 24.80
N THR A 436 2.91 19.33 24.79
CA THR A 436 2.64 20.49 23.94
C THR A 436 3.40 21.72 24.41
N LEU A 437 3.49 21.95 25.73
CA LEU A 437 4.31 23.02 26.30
C LEU A 437 5.81 22.78 26.04
N LYS A 438 6.30 21.55 26.15
CA LYS A 438 7.67 21.20 25.76
C LYS A 438 7.93 21.49 24.28
N ASP A 439 6.98 21.20 23.39
CA ASP A 439 7.13 21.52 21.96
C ASP A 439 7.11 23.03 21.72
N ARG A 440 6.34 23.81 22.50
CA ARG A 440 6.40 25.28 22.49
C ARG A 440 7.77 25.79 22.92
N ASP A 441 8.29 25.30 24.05
CA ASP A 441 9.56 25.75 24.61
C ASP A 441 10.76 25.43 23.69
N ASN A 442 10.62 24.39 22.85
CA ASN A 442 11.58 24.06 21.81
C ASN A 442 11.41 24.87 20.50
N GLY A 443 10.45 25.80 20.45
CA GLY A 443 10.18 26.64 19.27
C GLY A 443 9.40 25.94 18.15
N PHE A 444 8.83 24.75 18.39
CA PHE A 444 8.08 24.02 17.36
C PHE A 444 6.63 24.46 17.26
N LEU A 445 6.09 24.99 18.35
CA LEU A 445 4.74 25.52 18.47
C LEU A 445 4.79 26.93 19.06
N LYS A 446 3.80 27.75 18.73
CA LYS A 446 3.58 29.06 19.35
C LYS A 446 2.21 29.10 20.00
N GLY A 447 2.11 29.69 21.19
CA GLY A 447 0.92 29.69 22.03
C GLY A 447 1.29 29.48 23.52
N PRO A 448 0.33 29.11 24.39
CA PRO A 448 -1.08 28.88 24.08
C PRO A 448 -1.82 30.18 23.72
N PHE A 449 -2.74 30.09 22.75
CA PHE A 449 -3.76 31.10 22.51
C PHE A 449 -5.07 30.62 23.15
N LEU A 450 -5.70 31.48 23.94
CA LEU A 450 -6.85 31.12 24.77
C LEU A 450 -8.17 31.07 23.98
N ASP A 451 -8.23 31.79 22.86
CA ASP A 451 -9.40 31.87 22.01
C ASP A 451 -9.02 32.04 20.53
N GLU A 452 -10.03 31.97 19.66
CA GLU A 452 -9.84 32.05 18.20
C GLU A 452 -9.44 33.46 17.75
N GLU A 453 -9.87 34.50 18.45
CA GLU A 453 -9.55 35.89 18.08
C GLU A 453 -8.07 36.19 18.34
N ALA A 454 -7.50 35.66 19.42
CA ALA A 454 -6.07 35.72 19.69
C ALA A 454 -5.25 35.01 18.59
N VAL A 455 -5.73 33.87 18.06
CA VAL A 455 -5.08 33.17 16.92
C VAL A 455 -5.15 34.02 15.65
N LYS A 456 -6.33 34.55 15.32
CA LYS A 456 -6.55 35.40 14.14
C LYS A 456 -5.69 36.67 14.20
N GLN A 457 -5.66 37.34 15.35
CA GLN A 457 -4.82 38.52 15.59
C GLN A 457 -3.34 38.18 15.44
N HIS A 458 -2.91 37.04 15.99
CA HIS A 458 -1.52 36.62 15.91
C HIS A 458 -1.06 36.32 14.47
N LEU A 459 -1.91 35.65 13.70
CA LEU A 459 -1.64 35.28 12.31
C LEU A 459 -1.93 36.40 11.31
N GLY A 460 -2.69 37.42 11.69
CA GLY A 460 -3.17 38.48 10.81
C GLY A 460 -4.12 37.96 9.73
N VAL A 461 -5.00 37.01 10.07
CA VAL A 461 -5.94 36.37 9.13
C VAL A 461 -7.38 36.43 9.62
N GLU A 462 -8.34 36.45 8.70
CA GLU A 462 -9.77 36.38 9.02
C GLU A 462 -10.19 34.97 9.47
N GLU A 463 -9.62 33.95 8.83
CA GLU A 463 -9.94 32.56 9.12
C GLU A 463 -8.72 31.62 9.11
N PHE A 464 -8.81 30.53 9.87
CA PHE A 464 -7.76 29.52 10.02
C PHE A 464 -8.35 28.10 10.19
N VAL A 465 -7.63 27.09 9.72
CA VAL A 465 -8.03 25.68 9.90
C VAL A 465 -7.39 25.13 11.17
N CYS A 466 -8.18 24.37 11.94
CA CYS A 466 -7.72 23.73 13.16
C CYS A 466 -7.75 22.20 13.04
N SER A 467 -6.74 21.54 13.60
CA SER A 467 -6.72 20.09 13.80
C SER A 467 -6.64 19.75 15.29
N ARG A 468 -7.26 18.66 15.74
CA ARG A 468 -7.11 18.21 17.13
C ARG A 468 -5.77 17.51 17.30
N ARG A 469 -5.10 17.79 18.41
CA ARG A 469 -3.90 17.08 18.83
C ARG A 469 -4.26 16.08 19.93
N PHE A 470 -3.68 14.89 19.86
CA PHE A 470 -3.87 13.84 20.84
C PHE A 470 -2.54 13.15 21.13
N VAL A 471 -2.45 12.40 22.24
CA VAL A 471 -1.24 11.67 22.61
C VAL A 471 -1.51 10.17 22.52
N ILE A 472 -0.54 9.43 22.02
CA ILE A 472 -0.53 7.97 22.11
C ILE A 472 0.61 7.57 23.03
N GLU A 473 0.30 6.69 23.98
CA GLU A 473 1.27 6.00 24.82
C GLU A 473 1.84 4.79 24.06
N GLN A 474 3.16 4.74 23.91
CA GLN A 474 3.86 3.64 23.25
C GLN A 474 4.99 3.11 24.14
N GLY A 475 4.97 1.81 24.42
CA GLY A 475 5.99 1.16 25.24
C GLY A 475 5.38 0.43 26.42
N ALA A 476 6.24 -0.14 27.25
CA ALA A 476 5.81 -0.72 28.52
C ALA A 476 5.76 0.39 29.59
N PRO A 477 5.02 0.23 30.71
CA PRO A 477 4.88 1.27 31.74
C PRO A 477 6.21 1.81 32.26
N GLU A 478 7.24 0.97 32.36
CA GLU A 478 8.59 1.33 32.79
C GLU A 478 9.38 2.18 31.78
N ASN A 479 8.93 2.26 30.52
CA ASN A 479 9.57 3.00 29.42
C ASN A 479 8.51 3.60 28.48
N LEU A 480 7.54 4.30 29.07
CA LEU A 480 6.40 4.89 28.37
C LEU A 480 6.86 6.07 27.49
N LYS A 481 6.73 5.92 26.17
CA LYS A 481 7.00 6.99 25.21
C LYS A 481 5.70 7.65 24.78
N LEU A 482 5.57 8.93 25.12
CA LEU A 482 4.45 9.76 24.70
C LEU A 482 4.68 10.29 23.29
N ARG A 483 3.72 10.07 22.39
CA ARG A 483 3.76 10.55 21.00
C ARG A 483 2.59 11.49 20.76
N PRO A 484 2.78 12.82 20.81
CA PRO A 484 1.76 13.75 20.39
C PRO A 484 1.59 13.70 18.87
N ILE A 485 0.35 13.63 18.41
CA ILE A 485 -0.03 13.52 16.99
C ILE A 485 -1.04 14.60 16.67
N ASP A 486 -0.80 15.31 15.57
CA ASP A 486 -1.68 16.34 15.04
C ASP A 486 -2.60 15.70 13.97
N ASN A 487 -3.91 15.65 14.21
CA ASN A 487 -4.86 14.92 13.35
C ASN A 487 -5.26 15.70 12.09
N TYR A 488 -4.29 15.89 11.18
CA TYR A 488 -4.49 16.59 9.90
C TYR A 488 -5.41 15.86 8.91
N LYS A 489 -5.75 14.60 9.19
CA LYS A 489 -6.82 13.89 8.47
C LYS A 489 -8.19 14.40 8.88
N GLU A 490 -8.44 14.54 10.18
CA GLU A 490 -9.70 15.10 10.69
C GLU A 490 -9.85 16.59 10.35
N GLY A 491 -8.76 17.35 10.37
CA GLY A 491 -8.76 18.76 9.91
C GLY A 491 -9.00 18.93 8.40
N GLY A 492 -8.91 17.85 7.62
CA GLY A 492 -9.05 17.87 6.16
C GLY A 492 -7.83 18.38 5.39
N ILE A 493 -6.74 18.75 6.08
CA ILE A 493 -5.49 19.23 5.47
C ILE A 493 -4.88 18.17 4.53
N ASN A 494 -4.84 16.91 4.97
CA ASN A 494 -4.29 15.82 4.14
C ASN A 494 -5.11 15.57 2.86
N GLU A 495 -6.40 15.91 2.86
CA GLU A 495 -7.25 15.78 1.68
C GLU A 495 -7.03 16.93 0.68
N ALA A 496 -6.47 18.05 1.13
CA ALA A 496 -6.11 19.18 0.27
C ALA A 496 -4.66 19.16 -0.23
N TYR A 497 -3.88 18.13 0.12
CA TYR A 497 -2.54 17.92 -0.40
C TYR A 497 -2.56 17.00 -1.62
N HIS A 498 -1.92 17.44 -2.70
CA HIS A 498 -1.79 16.68 -3.93
C HIS A 498 -0.42 15.99 -3.93
N SER A 499 -0.39 14.65 -3.96
CA SER A 499 0.86 13.90 -4.02
C SER A 499 1.20 13.56 -5.47
N LEU A 500 2.47 13.70 -5.85
CA LEU A 500 2.96 13.37 -7.19
C LEU A 500 3.85 12.12 -7.22
N GLU A 501 4.15 11.54 -6.06
CA GLU A 501 5.34 10.72 -5.90
C GLU A 501 5.06 9.37 -5.24
N LYS A 502 5.73 8.33 -5.75
CA LYS A 502 5.86 7.06 -5.05
C LYS A 502 7.19 7.06 -4.31
N LEU A 503 7.15 7.28 -3.00
CA LEU A 503 8.35 7.23 -2.17
C LEU A 503 8.98 5.84 -2.24
N ALA A 504 10.25 5.80 -2.64
CA ALA A 504 11.10 4.64 -2.54
C ALA A 504 11.93 4.76 -1.25
N LEU A 505 11.66 3.90 -0.27
CA LEU A 505 12.37 3.87 1.01
C LEU A 505 13.39 2.74 1.01
N PHE A 506 14.52 2.93 1.69
CA PHE A 506 15.53 1.88 1.85
C PHE A 506 15.26 1.13 3.14
N ASP A 507 14.35 0.17 3.04
CA ASP A 507 13.96 -0.72 4.11
C ASP A 507 15.07 -1.73 4.47
N VAL A 508 14.72 -2.72 5.30
CA VAL A 508 15.63 -3.81 5.70
C VAL A 508 16.19 -4.55 4.49
N ASN A 509 15.44 -4.66 3.38
CA ASN A 509 15.89 -5.37 2.19
C ASN A 509 17.06 -4.65 1.53
N TRP A 510 17.09 -3.32 1.53
CA TRP A 510 18.22 -2.55 1.02
C TRP A 510 19.50 -2.91 1.76
N MET A 511 19.50 -2.81 3.09
CA MET A 511 20.70 -3.11 3.89
C MET A 511 21.11 -4.57 3.79
N THR A 512 20.15 -5.48 3.74
CA THR A 512 20.41 -6.91 3.54
C THR A 512 21.01 -7.18 2.16
N ALA A 513 20.52 -6.52 1.11
CA ALA A 513 21.06 -6.63 -0.24
C ALA A 513 22.50 -6.07 -0.33
N MET A 514 22.77 -4.93 0.31
CA MET A 514 24.13 -4.38 0.38
C MET A 514 25.08 -5.30 1.14
N ALA A 515 24.68 -5.78 2.32
CA ALA A 515 25.46 -6.76 3.10
C ALA A 515 25.71 -8.05 2.30
N THR A 516 24.68 -8.56 1.61
CA THR A 516 24.77 -9.75 0.74
C THR A 516 25.72 -9.53 -0.43
N TYR A 517 25.68 -8.35 -1.05
CA TYR A 517 26.57 -7.98 -2.14
C TYR A 517 28.03 -7.93 -1.66
N ILE A 518 28.29 -7.21 -0.56
CA ILE A 518 29.62 -7.16 0.08
C ILE A 518 30.11 -8.58 0.42
N ALA A 519 29.22 -9.43 0.94
CA ALA A 519 29.54 -10.80 1.28
C ALA A 519 29.94 -11.65 0.07
N ARG A 520 29.33 -11.44 -1.11
CA ARG A 520 29.72 -12.11 -2.36
C ARG A 520 31.09 -11.62 -2.86
N VAL A 521 31.29 -10.31 -2.90
CA VAL A 521 32.52 -9.70 -3.44
C VAL A 521 33.74 -9.96 -2.56
N SER A 522 33.55 -9.96 -1.24
CA SER A 522 34.62 -10.27 -0.27
C SER A 522 35.16 -11.71 -0.40
N ASP A 523 34.43 -12.59 -1.09
CA ASP A 523 34.70 -14.02 -1.12
C ASP A 523 35.21 -14.54 -2.47
N THR A 524 34.67 -14.03 -3.59
CA THR A 524 34.72 -14.77 -4.86
C THR A 524 35.76 -14.30 -5.88
N SER A 525 36.39 -13.14 -5.75
CA SER A 525 37.10 -12.59 -6.91
C SER A 525 38.14 -11.52 -6.61
N SER A 526 39.23 -11.53 -7.38
CA SER A 526 40.14 -10.40 -7.53
C SER A 526 39.48 -9.19 -8.19
N ASP A 527 38.31 -9.39 -8.79
CA ASP A 527 37.61 -8.46 -9.67
C ASP A 527 36.15 -8.33 -9.25
N ILE A 528 35.72 -7.12 -8.96
CA ILE A 528 34.36 -6.72 -8.60
C ILE A 528 33.57 -6.53 -9.89
N GLU A 529 32.38 -7.12 -10.00
CA GLU A 529 31.48 -6.91 -11.14
C GLU A 529 30.08 -6.52 -10.67
N ILE A 530 29.57 -5.41 -11.18
CA ILE A 530 28.25 -4.88 -10.84
C ILE A 530 27.49 -4.61 -12.13
N VAL A 531 26.35 -5.28 -12.30
CA VAL A 531 25.44 -5.05 -13.42
C VAL A 531 24.38 -4.04 -13.00
N LEU A 532 24.42 -2.84 -13.59
CA LEU A 532 23.44 -1.79 -13.37
C LEU A 532 22.09 -2.15 -14.03
N SER A 533 21.03 -1.45 -13.62
CA SER A 533 19.69 -1.60 -14.21
C SER A 533 19.66 -1.26 -15.71
N THR A 534 20.61 -0.45 -16.18
CA THR A 534 20.82 -0.14 -17.61
C THR A 534 21.43 -1.30 -18.40
N GLY A 535 21.87 -2.36 -17.73
CA GLY A 535 22.68 -3.44 -18.31
C GLY A 535 24.17 -3.11 -18.43
N GLU A 536 24.58 -1.89 -18.07
CA GLU A 536 25.99 -1.53 -17.96
C GLU A 536 26.67 -2.36 -16.87
N VAL A 537 27.88 -2.83 -17.15
CA VAL A 537 28.64 -3.66 -16.23
C VAL A 537 29.85 -2.88 -15.75
N LEU A 538 29.84 -2.51 -14.47
CA LEU A 538 30.95 -1.85 -13.81
C LEU A 538 31.92 -2.91 -13.26
N ARG A 539 33.21 -2.72 -13.53
CA ARG A 539 34.26 -3.67 -13.14
C ARG A 539 35.38 -2.96 -12.38
N GLY A 540 35.76 -3.50 -11.23
CA GLY A 540 36.85 -3.01 -10.39
C GLY A 540 37.76 -4.14 -9.95
N LYS A 541 38.93 -3.85 -9.42
CA LYS A 541 39.79 -4.86 -8.78
C LYS A 541 39.69 -4.73 -7.27
N LEU A 542 39.49 -5.85 -6.59
CA LEU A 542 39.53 -5.89 -5.13
C LEU A 542 40.95 -5.53 -4.66
N HIS A 543 41.04 -4.49 -3.84
CA HIS A 543 42.28 -3.94 -3.33
C HIS A 543 43.04 -4.97 -2.49
N GLN A 544 44.38 -4.90 -2.52
CA GLN A 544 45.25 -5.91 -1.93
C GLN A 544 45.03 -6.09 -0.41
N SER A 545 44.63 -5.02 0.29
CA SER A 545 44.32 -5.06 1.72
C SER A 545 43.25 -6.11 2.05
N TRP A 546 42.21 -6.24 1.21
CA TRP A 546 41.10 -7.18 1.41
C TRP A 546 41.50 -8.63 1.15
N LYS A 547 42.56 -8.85 0.34
CA LYS A 547 43.12 -10.18 0.08
C LYS A 547 44.01 -10.65 1.22
N SER A 548 44.76 -9.73 1.83
CA SER A 548 45.72 -10.07 2.90
C SER A 548 45.07 -10.46 4.22
N LYS A 549 43.93 -9.85 4.56
CA LYS A 549 43.18 -10.11 5.79
C LYS A 549 41.70 -9.86 5.54
N LYS A 550 40.86 -10.81 5.94
CA LYS A 550 39.41 -10.63 5.87
C LYS A 550 38.97 -9.48 6.78
N PRO A 551 38.19 -8.52 6.27
CA PRO A 551 37.67 -7.40 7.05
C PRO A 551 36.66 -7.89 8.09
N VAL A 552 36.60 -7.22 9.23
CA VAL A 552 35.48 -7.35 10.17
C VAL A 552 34.52 -6.22 9.86
N TRP A 553 33.32 -6.57 9.41
CA TRP A 553 32.25 -5.60 9.18
C TRP A 553 31.50 -5.31 10.47
N GLN A 554 31.04 -4.08 10.59
CA GLN A 554 30.20 -3.60 11.67
C GLN A 554 29.08 -2.74 11.09
N GLY A 555 28.00 -2.56 11.84
CA GLY A 555 26.93 -1.65 11.46
C GLY A 555 26.45 -0.79 12.62
N ARG A 556 25.74 0.27 12.27
CA ARG A 556 25.16 1.27 13.17
C ARG A 556 23.89 1.81 12.54
N THR A 557 22.91 2.21 13.35
CA THR A 557 21.78 3.02 12.86
C THR A 557 21.84 4.38 13.54
N LEU A 558 21.91 5.45 12.74
CA LEU A 558 21.86 6.82 13.21
C LEU A 558 20.45 7.37 13.06
N ASP A 559 19.92 7.97 14.13
CA ASP A 559 18.58 8.55 14.20
C ASP A 559 18.66 10.09 14.18
N LEU A 560 17.86 10.75 13.34
CA LEU A 560 17.74 12.21 13.37
C LEU A 560 16.80 12.67 14.49
N GLU A 561 17.26 13.61 15.31
CA GLU A 561 16.47 14.05 16.47
C GLU A 561 15.27 14.90 16.01
N LYS A 562 14.05 14.46 16.33
CA LYS A 562 12.80 15.16 16.02
C LYS A 562 12.79 15.66 14.56
N ALA A 563 13.13 14.78 13.61
CA ALA A 563 13.60 15.17 12.29
C ALA A 563 12.65 16.12 11.51
N TYR A 564 11.34 15.85 11.50
CA TYR A 564 10.34 16.74 10.90
C TYR A 564 10.37 18.14 11.52
N ARG A 565 10.49 18.24 12.85
CA ARG A 565 10.48 19.52 13.58
C ARG A 565 11.70 20.41 13.27
N GLN A 566 12.72 19.89 12.59
CA GLN A 566 13.87 20.66 12.12
C GLN A 566 13.62 21.41 10.80
N VAL A 567 12.44 21.26 10.20
CA VAL A 567 12.06 21.89 8.92
C VAL A 567 10.92 22.87 9.15
N PRO A 568 11.02 24.13 8.69
CA PRO A 568 9.98 25.13 8.92
C PRO A 568 8.74 24.91 8.05
N LEU A 569 7.60 25.37 8.55
CA LEU A 569 6.40 25.57 7.73
C LEU A 569 6.50 26.87 6.94
N SER A 570 5.87 26.94 5.78
CA SER A 570 5.73 28.20 5.06
C SER A 570 4.84 29.18 5.83
N SER A 571 5.07 30.49 5.68
CA SER A 571 4.22 31.51 6.31
C SER A 571 2.75 31.37 5.89
N ALA A 572 2.50 31.01 4.62
CA ALA A 572 1.16 30.82 4.08
C ALA A 572 0.42 29.67 4.75
N SER A 573 1.15 28.62 5.16
CA SER A 573 0.57 27.43 5.79
C SER A 573 0.39 27.55 7.32
N LEU A 574 0.85 28.63 7.97
CA LEU A 574 0.66 28.80 9.43
C LEU A 574 -0.83 28.82 9.82
N LYS A 575 -1.69 29.42 9.00
CA LYS A 575 -3.16 29.41 9.18
C LYS A 575 -3.81 28.04 8.99
N LEU A 576 -3.08 27.08 8.42
CA LEU A 576 -3.53 25.69 8.25
C LEU A 576 -2.91 24.76 9.30
N GLY A 577 -1.85 25.21 9.96
CA GLY A 577 -1.07 24.50 10.97
C GLY A 577 -1.52 24.74 12.41
N VAL A 578 -2.76 25.18 12.64
CA VAL A 578 -3.27 25.42 14.00
C VAL A 578 -3.75 24.11 14.62
N VAL A 579 -3.33 23.84 15.85
CA VAL A 579 -3.70 22.64 16.62
C VAL A 579 -4.43 23.02 17.90
N MET A 580 -5.44 22.24 18.26
CA MET A 580 -6.26 22.43 19.46
C MET A 580 -5.96 21.35 20.50
N VAL A 581 -5.81 21.79 21.75
CA VAL A 581 -5.52 20.97 22.94
C VAL A 581 -6.41 21.44 24.09
N THR A 582 -6.95 20.52 24.87
CA THR A 582 -7.69 20.87 26.10
C THR A 582 -6.72 21.25 27.22
N ASP A 583 -6.90 22.42 27.82
CA ASP A 583 -6.16 22.80 29.03
C ASP A 583 -6.70 22.00 30.24
N PRO A 584 -5.85 21.23 30.93
CA PRO A 584 -6.29 20.39 32.06
C PRO A 584 -6.82 21.21 33.24
N ASN A 585 -6.44 22.49 33.39
CA ASN A 585 -6.89 23.31 34.51
C ASN A 585 -8.28 23.90 34.28
N SER A 586 -8.51 24.48 33.10
CA SER A 586 -9.79 25.12 32.77
C SER A 586 -10.80 24.18 32.12
N GLY A 587 -10.35 23.03 31.59
CA GLY A 587 -11.16 22.10 30.79
C GLY A 587 -11.58 22.68 29.43
N ARG A 588 -11.01 23.83 29.02
CA ARG A 588 -11.36 24.54 27.78
C ARG A 588 -10.35 24.24 26.67
N PRO A 589 -10.78 24.30 25.39
CA PRO A 589 -9.86 24.20 24.28
C PRO A 589 -8.96 25.44 24.20
N CYS A 590 -7.66 25.21 24.04
CA CYS A 590 -6.63 26.20 23.72
C CYS A 590 -5.96 25.85 22.39
N TYR A 591 -5.35 26.85 21.75
CA TYR A 591 -4.78 26.71 20.42
C TYR A 591 -3.27 26.94 20.41
N PHE A 592 -2.59 26.25 19.50
CA PHE A 592 -1.17 26.44 19.21
C PHE A 592 -0.96 26.49 17.69
N VAL A 593 -0.01 27.28 17.24
CA VAL A 593 0.34 27.39 15.82
C VAL A 593 1.64 26.63 15.58
N ALA A 594 1.62 25.65 14.68
CA ALA A 594 2.83 24.94 14.27
C ALA A 594 3.80 25.87 13.54
N GLN A 595 5.07 25.88 13.97
CA GLN A 595 6.16 26.66 13.35
C GLN A 595 7.03 25.79 12.43
N SER A 596 7.05 24.48 12.69
CA SER A 596 7.81 23.45 11.96
C SER A 596 6.90 22.32 11.48
N LEU A 597 7.40 21.50 10.54
CA LEU A 597 6.64 20.40 9.96
C LEU A 597 6.02 19.52 11.05
N PRO A 598 4.69 19.35 11.04
CA PRO A 598 4.03 18.60 12.07
C PRO A 598 3.96 17.11 11.74
N PHE A 599 3.82 16.31 12.79
CA PHE A 599 3.61 14.87 12.65
C PHE A 599 2.13 14.60 12.40
N GLY A 600 1.82 13.96 11.27
CA GLY A 600 0.44 13.64 10.84
C GLY A 600 0.02 14.30 9.52
N ALA A 601 0.77 15.30 9.04
CA ALA A 601 0.56 15.90 7.73
C ALA A 601 1.24 15.09 6.61
N ALA A 602 0.53 14.89 5.50
CA ALA A 602 1.04 14.16 4.34
C ALA A 602 2.23 14.88 3.71
N SER A 603 2.15 16.21 3.55
CA SER A 603 3.24 17.01 2.96
C SER A 603 4.55 16.89 3.75
N SER A 604 4.48 16.82 5.09
CA SER A 604 5.66 16.61 5.94
C SER A 604 6.45 15.38 5.52
N VAL A 605 5.76 14.29 5.20
CA VAL A 605 6.37 13.00 4.82
C VAL A 605 7.11 13.12 3.50
N PHE A 606 6.48 13.71 2.49
CA PHE A 606 7.10 13.86 1.16
C PHE A 606 8.28 14.83 1.18
N ALA A 607 8.10 16.02 1.78
CA ALA A 607 9.15 17.02 1.86
C ALA A 607 10.38 16.49 2.64
N PHE A 608 10.14 15.83 3.77
CA PHE A 608 11.24 15.29 4.58
C PHE A 608 12.01 14.17 3.88
N ASN A 609 11.34 13.32 3.10
CA ASN A 609 12.03 12.25 2.35
C ASN A 609 12.95 12.79 1.25
N ARG A 610 12.65 13.95 0.65
CA ARG A 610 13.58 14.62 -0.27
C ARG A 610 14.82 15.10 0.49
N LEU A 611 14.63 15.72 1.65
CA LEU A 611 15.71 16.20 2.51
C LEU A 611 16.59 15.04 3.02
N SER A 612 16.00 13.96 3.52
CA SER A 612 16.77 12.81 4.01
C SER A 612 17.55 12.09 2.89
N ARG A 613 17.00 12.05 1.66
CA ARG A 613 17.72 11.56 0.47
C ARG A 613 18.94 12.38 0.12
N SER A 614 18.90 13.69 0.32
CA SER A 614 20.08 14.53 0.08
C SER A 614 21.17 14.32 1.14
N ILE A 615 20.81 14.03 2.40
CA ILE A 615 21.78 13.63 3.44
C ILE A 615 22.43 12.29 3.07
N LEU A 616 21.62 11.31 2.64
CA LEU A 616 22.11 10.01 2.17
C LEU A 616 23.07 10.17 0.97
N HIS A 617 22.73 11.04 0.03
CA HIS A 617 23.60 11.32 -1.12
C HIS A 617 24.97 11.85 -0.69
N LEU A 618 25.00 12.77 0.27
CA LEU A 618 26.26 13.29 0.80
C LEU A 618 27.04 12.24 1.61
N SER A 619 26.37 11.33 2.32
CA SER A 619 27.06 10.25 3.03
C SER A 619 27.76 9.30 2.07
N TRP A 620 27.15 9.00 0.92
CA TRP A 620 27.78 8.21 -0.14
C TRP A 620 28.93 8.95 -0.82
N ASN A 621 28.70 10.18 -1.28
CA ASN A 621 29.63 10.88 -2.17
C ASN A 621 30.77 11.59 -1.46
N LEU A 622 30.58 11.99 -0.20
CA LEU A 622 31.62 12.71 0.56
C LEU A 622 32.27 11.83 1.61
N VAL A 623 31.48 11.09 2.39
CA VAL A 623 32.01 10.26 3.48
C VAL A 623 32.45 8.88 2.96
N GLY A 624 31.82 8.39 1.90
CA GLY A 624 32.14 7.10 1.30
C GLY A 624 31.71 5.95 2.20
N MET A 625 30.45 5.94 2.63
CA MET A 625 29.89 4.90 3.52
C MET A 625 28.82 4.08 2.82
N VAL A 626 28.68 2.82 3.21
CA VAL A 626 27.53 2.00 2.80
C VAL A 626 26.34 2.35 3.71
N ALA A 627 25.39 3.12 3.18
CA ALA A 627 24.29 3.66 3.96
C ALA A 627 22.92 3.43 3.30
N GLY A 628 21.89 3.36 4.13
CA GLY A 628 20.48 3.44 3.76
C GLY A 628 19.80 4.66 4.38
N CYS A 629 18.55 4.91 3.99
CA CYS A 629 17.68 5.89 4.64
C CYS A 629 16.22 5.41 4.62
N PHE A 630 15.62 5.35 5.79
CA PHE A 630 14.20 5.09 5.99
C PHE A 630 13.64 6.21 6.87
N TYR A 631 13.11 7.25 6.22
CA TYR A 631 12.76 8.51 6.89
C TYR A 631 13.96 9.12 7.63
N ASP A 632 13.94 9.10 8.97
CA ASP A 632 14.93 9.65 9.89
C ASP A 632 15.99 8.65 10.35
N ASP A 633 15.78 7.36 10.07
CA ASP A 633 16.74 6.28 10.35
C ASP A 633 17.76 6.12 9.20
N PHE A 634 19.05 6.21 9.53
CA PHE A 634 20.17 5.99 8.64
C PHE A 634 20.97 4.75 9.08
N PRO A 635 20.64 3.55 8.58
CA PRO A 635 21.47 2.37 8.78
C PRO A 635 22.76 2.48 7.98
N LEU A 636 23.89 2.15 8.61
CA LEU A 636 25.25 2.31 8.13
C LEU A 636 26.01 0.99 8.28
N LEU A 637 26.86 0.67 7.31
CA LEU A 637 27.82 -0.44 7.35
C LEU A 637 29.22 0.09 7.06
N GLU A 638 30.19 -0.43 7.80
CA GLU A 638 31.59 -0.01 7.74
C GLU A 638 32.50 -1.12 8.28
N ILE A 639 33.75 -1.15 7.84
CA ILE A 639 34.76 -2.03 8.41
C ILE A 639 35.25 -1.51 9.76
N GLN A 640 35.57 -2.42 10.67
CA GLN A 640 35.99 -2.11 12.03
C GLN A 640 37.14 -1.09 12.10
N SER A 641 38.10 -1.13 11.17
CA SER A 641 39.22 -0.18 11.12
C SER A 641 38.80 1.24 10.71
N GLY A 642 37.73 1.38 9.92
CA GLY A 642 37.20 2.66 9.45
C GLY A 642 36.08 3.23 10.33
N ALA A 643 35.42 2.38 11.12
CA ALA A 643 34.20 2.66 11.88
C ALA A 643 34.23 3.96 12.71
N LYS A 644 35.33 4.19 13.45
CA LYS A 644 35.48 5.39 14.27
C LYS A 644 35.52 6.65 13.41
N LEU A 645 36.40 6.67 12.40
CA LEU A 645 36.56 7.84 11.52
C LEU A 645 35.32 8.08 10.67
N ALA A 646 34.63 7.02 10.23
CA ALA A 646 33.36 7.12 9.51
C ALA A 646 32.29 7.80 10.36
N SER A 647 32.15 7.36 11.62
CA SER A 647 31.23 7.98 12.59
C SER A 647 31.54 9.46 12.78
N GLU A 648 32.80 9.79 13.10
CA GLU A 648 33.22 11.17 13.33
C GLU A 648 33.00 12.05 12.08
N SER A 649 33.24 11.51 10.88
CA SER A 649 33.09 12.23 9.62
C SER A 649 31.63 12.49 9.27
N PHE A 650 30.76 11.49 9.40
CA PHE A 650 29.33 11.64 9.11
C PHE A 650 28.65 12.55 10.14
N GLU A 651 28.96 12.37 11.42
CA GLU A 651 28.49 13.25 12.50
C GLU A 651 29.02 14.68 12.35
N HIS A 652 30.26 14.86 11.88
CA HIS A 652 30.79 16.18 11.57
C HIS A 652 30.06 16.81 10.39
N LEU A 653 29.80 16.06 9.32
CA LEU A 653 28.99 16.52 8.18
C LEU A 653 27.62 17.00 8.66
N LEU A 654 26.87 16.18 9.41
CA LEU A 654 25.56 16.54 9.94
C LEU A 654 25.59 17.81 10.78
N ARG A 655 26.57 17.95 11.69
CA ARG A 655 26.76 19.18 12.48
C ARG A 655 27.03 20.40 11.60
N LYS A 656 27.83 20.25 10.54
CA LYS A 656 28.19 21.35 9.64
C LYS A 656 27.02 21.81 8.78
N ILE A 657 26.18 20.91 8.28
CA ILE A 657 24.95 21.29 7.58
C ILE A 657 23.79 21.62 8.55
N GLY A 658 23.98 21.37 9.85
CA GLY A 658 23.07 21.74 10.94
C GLY A 658 21.92 20.77 11.19
N TRP A 659 22.04 19.50 10.78
CA TRP A 659 21.09 18.46 11.16
C TRP A 659 21.42 17.92 12.55
N LYS A 660 20.43 17.95 13.44
CA LYS A 660 20.53 17.36 14.77
C LYS A 660 20.25 15.86 14.68
N TYR A 661 21.05 15.07 15.37
CA TYR A 661 20.93 13.62 15.46
C TYR A 661 20.94 13.21 16.93
N SER A 662 20.38 12.05 17.22
CA SER A 662 20.28 11.56 18.60
C SER A 662 21.68 11.26 19.16
N THR A 663 22.00 11.87 20.30
CA THR A 663 23.19 11.55 21.12
C THR A 663 22.81 10.82 22.41
N ASP A 664 21.56 10.35 22.50
CA ASP A 664 21.01 9.59 23.61
C ASP A 664 21.76 8.26 23.72
N PRO A 665 22.45 7.94 24.83
CA PRO A 665 23.22 6.70 24.97
C PRO A 665 22.39 5.43 24.73
N ASP A 666 21.07 5.47 24.97
CA ASP A 666 20.16 4.34 24.80
C ASP A 666 19.71 4.15 23.33
N LYS A 667 20.03 5.10 22.45
CA LYS A 667 19.67 5.06 21.02
C LYS A 667 20.89 5.16 20.09
N SER A 668 21.90 5.90 20.52
CA SER A 668 23.13 6.13 19.77
C SER A 668 24.18 5.11 20.17
N HIS A 669 24.06 3.92 19.61
CA HIS A 669 25.11 2.90 19.68
C HIS A 669 26.20 3.19 18.66
N GLY A 670 27.43 2.74 18.96
CA GLY A 670 28.54 2.78 18.01
C GLY A 670 28.37 1.75 16.89
N PHE A 671 29.43 1.57 16.11
CA PHE A 671 29.50 0.45 15.18
C PHE A 671 29.69 -0.87 15.93
N GLU A 672 28.77 -1.80 15.71
CA GLU A 672 28.72 -3.09 16.38
C GLU A 672 28.60 -4.23 15.35
N GLU A 673 29.07 -5.42 15.72
CA GLU A 673 28.94 -6.60 14.86
C GLU A 673 27.48 -7.04 14.70
N THR A 674 26.62 -6.67 15.64
CA THR A 674 25.19 -6.95 15.60
C THR A 674 24.45 -5.71 16.04
N PHE A 675 23.68 -5.11 15.13
CA PHE A 675 23.01 -3.84 15.38
C PHE A 675 21.54 -3.89 14.99
N ASP A 676 20.76 -3.01 15.60
CA ASP A 676 19.33 -2.91 15.34
C ASP A 676 19.05 -1.92 14.21
N LEU A 677 18.25 -2.32 13.22
CA LEU A 677 17.74 -1.45 12.14
C LEU A 677 16.25 -1.74 11.90
N LEU A 678 15.42 -0.70 11.82
CA LEU A 678 14.01 -0.78 11.41
C LEU A 678 13.18 -1.89 12.11
N GLY A 679 13.48 -2.17 13.38
CA GLY A 679 12.80 -3.19 14.16
C GLY A 679 13.32 -4.62 14.01
N VAL A 680 14.38 -4.86 13.25
CA VAL A 680 15.14 -6.12 13.22
C VAL A 680 16.58 -5.91 13.70
N ARG A 681 17.32 -7.01 13.78
CA ARG A 681 18.72 -7.07 14.14
C ARG A 681 19.50 -7.78 13.03
N LEU A 682 20.53 -7.13 12.52
CA LEU A 682 21.41 -7.65 11.47
C LEU A 682 22.78 -7.95 12.09
N THR A 683 23.29 -9.16 11.84
CA THR A 683 24.64 -9.58 12.26
C THR A 683 25.59 -9.52 11.07
N THR A 684 26.64 -8.73 11.23
CA THR A 684 27.65 -8.39 10.21
C THR A 684 28.96 -9.20 10.35
N ARG A 685 29.16 -9.87 11.49
CA ARG A 685 30.38 -10.64 11.82
C ARG A 685 30.86 -11.56 10.69
N ASP A 686 29.91 -12.25 10.05
CA ASP A 686 30.20 -13.28 9.05
C ASP A 686 30.04 -12.80 7.59
N ILE A 687 29.86 -11.49 7.36
CA ILE A 687 29.74 -10.92 6.01
C ILE A 687 30.98 -11.27 5.17
N ALA A 688 32.18 -11.11 5.73
CA ALA A 688 33.43 -11.48 5.05
C ALA A 688 33.57 -13.01 4.82
N ASN A 689 32.71 -13.81 5.45
CA ASN A 689 32.59 -15.24 5.22
C ASN A 689 31.43 -15.60 4.28
N GLY A 690 30.85 -14.62 3.60
CA GLY A 690 29.75 -14.88 2.68
C GLY A 690 28.43 -15.16 3.39
N VAL A 691 28.23 -14.71 4.63
CA VAL A 691 27.02 -15.01 5.41
C VAL A 691 26.44 -13.73 6.00
N VAL A 692 25.13 -13.53 5.81
CA VAL A 692 24.37 -12.43 6.41
C VAL A 692 23.25 -13.02 7.25
N SER A 693 23.08 -12.57 8.49
CA SER A 693 22.03 -13.09 9.38
C SER A 693 21.09 -11.98 9.83
N LEU A 694 19.79 -12.25 9.78
CA LEU A 694 18.71 -11.38 10.23
C LEU A 694 17.89 -12.05 11.32
N GLN A 695 17.57 -11.32 12.38
CA GLN A 695 16.70 -11.81 13.45
C GLN A 695 15.77 -10.72 13.97
N ASN A 696 14.68 -11.12 14.62
CA ASN A 696 13.88 -10.19 15.41
C ASN A 696 14.71 -9.65 16.59
N ARG A 697 14.46 -8.41 17.00
CA ARG A 697 15.10 -7.86 18.20
C ARG A 697 14.81 -8.75 19.41
N THR A 698 15.85 -9.09 20.16
CA THR A 698 15.76 -10.00 21.31
C THR A 698 14.71 -9.53 22.32
N SER A 699 14.73 -8.24 22.66
CA SER A 699 13.76 -7.63 23.57
C SER A 699 12.31 -7.71 23.10
N ARG A 700 12.05 -7.83 21.78
CA ARG A 700 10.69 -8.04 21.28
C ARG A 700 10.25 -9.49 21.46
N VAL A 701 11.13 -10.43 21.17
CA VAL A 701 10.85 -11.87 21.36
C VAL A 701 10.58 -12.15 22.84
N GLU A 702 11.41 -11.61 23.73
CA GLU A 702 11.22 -11.69 25.19
C GLU A 702 9.87 -11.10 25.62
N LYS A 703 9.54 -9.87 25.20
CA LYS A 703 8.24 -9.25 25.50
C LYS A 703 7.05 -10.09 25.05
N MET A 704 7.12 -10.72 23.88
CA MET A 704 6.06 -11.60 23.40
C MET A 704 5.97 -12.86 24.28
N LYS A 705 7.12 -13.48 24.62
CA LYS A 705 7.16 -14.65 25.51
C LYS A 705 6.58 -14.31 26.88
N ASP A 706 6.97 -13.20 27.47
CA ASP A 706 6.45 -12.73 28.76
C ASP A 706 4.94 -12.50 28.70
N ALA A 707 4.44 -11.91 27.60
CA ALA A 707 3.01 -11.74 27.39
C ALA A 707 2.27 -13.09 27.30
N PHE A 708 2.80 -14.07 26.56
CA PHE A 708 2.24 -15.42 26.49
C PHE A 708 2.26 -16.14 27.85
N VAL A 709 3.36 -16.05 28.59
CA VAL A 709 3.49 -16.64 29.94
C VAL A 709 2.46 -16.03 30.88
N ARG A 710 2.35 -14.69 30.92
CA ARG A 710 1.39 -13.98 31.78
C ARG A 710 -0.05 -14.33 31.45
N LEU A 711 -0.43 -14.34 30.17
CA LEU A 711 -1.78 -14.69 29.73
C LEU A 711 -2.12 -16.16 30.01
N GLY A 712 -1.16 -17.06 29.77
CA GLY A 712 -1.31 -18.49 30.04
C GLY A 712 -1.47 -18.79 31.53
N LEU A 713 -0.63 -18.20 32.39
CA LEU A 713 -0.67 -18.43 33.84
C LEU A 713 -1.90 -17.80 34.50
N SER A 714 -2.24 -16.56 34.14
CA SER A 714 -3.38 -15.87 34.75
C SER A 714 -4.73 -16.44 34.31
N GLY A 715 -4.80 -16.99 33.09
CA GLY A 715 -6.06 -17.40 32.45
C GLY A 715 -7.06 -16.25 32.28
N LYS A 716 -6.61 -14.99 32.42
CA LYS A 716 -7.41 -13.78 32.29
C LYS A 716 -6.88 -12.95 31.14
N TRP A 717 -7.80 -12.36 30.37
CA TRP A 717 -7.44 -11.56 29.21
C TRP A 717 -8.44 -10.44 28.98
N THR A 718 -7.97 -9.38 28.34
CA THR A 718 -8.81 -8.42 27.64
C THR A 718 -8.62 -8.55 26.13
N ILE A 719 -9.63 -8.20 25.34
CA ILE A 719 -9.52 -8.21 23.87
C ILE A 719 -8.40 -7.28 23.39
N ARG A 720 -8.19 -6.15 24.07
CA ARG A 720 -7.11 -5.19 23.76
C ARG A 720 -5.73 -5.82 23.92
N GLU A 721 -5.50 -6.60 24.97
CA GLU A 721 -4.23 -7.29 25.20
C GLU A 721 -3.95 -8.34 24.11
N ILE A 722 -4.96 -9.15 23.74
CA ILE A 722 -4.79 -10.16 22.69
C ILE A 722 -4.57 -9.49 21.32
N GLN A 723 -5.26 -8.38 21.02
CA GLN A 723 -5.04 -7.58 19.81
C GLN A 723 -3.61 -7.00 19.76
N SER A 724 -3.11 -6.49 20.90
CA SER A 724 -1.74 -6.01 21.02
C SER A 724 -0.73 -7.12 20.73
N LEU A 725 -0.91 -8.29 21.35
CA LEU A 725 -0.06 -9.46 21.12
C LEU A 725 -0.11 -9.95 19.67
N GLN A 726 -1.30 -9.99 19.06
CA GLN A 726 -1.45 -10.32 17.64
C GLN A 726 -0.69 -9.32 16.75
N GLY A 727 -0.74 -8.03 17.08
CA GLY A 727 0.02 -6.98 16.39
C GLY A 727 1.53 -7.20 16.49
N GLN A 728 2.03 -7.59 17.67
CA GLN A 728 3.45 -7.91 17.88
C GLN A 728 3.90 -9.14 17.06
N VAL A 729 3.10 -10.22 17.07
CA VAL A 729 3.37 -11.43 16.26
C VAL A 729 3.35 -11.08 14.77
N ASN A 730 2.38 -10.27 14.32
CA ASN A 730 2.31 -9.84 12.93
C ASN A 730 3.51 -8.99 12.51
N PHE A 731 4.05 -8.17 13.41
CA PHE A 731 5.30 -7.44 13.15
C PHE A 731 6.49 -8.39 13.03
N ALA A 732 6.60 -9.39 13.92
CA ALA A 732 7.70 -10.36 13.91
C ALA A 732 7.75 -11.21 12.62
N LEU A 733 6.61 -11.43 11.97
CA LEU A 733 6.49 -12.09 10.66
C LEU A 733 7.10 -11.29 9.50
N GLY A 734 7.14 -9.95 9.58
CA GLY A 734 7.40 -9.10 8.43
C GLY A 734 8.82 -9.14 7.87
N PHE A 735 9.81 -9.58 8.66
CA PHE A 735 11.21 -9.30 8.34
C PHE A 735 12.21 -10.44 8.59
N ALA A 736 12.09 -11.19 9.70
CA ALA A 736 13.14 -12.13 10.11
C ALA A 736 12.68 -13.59 10.27
N SER A 737 11.44 -13.83 10.70
CA SER A 737 10.95 -15.18 11.04
C SER A 737 10.23 -15.91 9.89
N GLY A 738 10.32 -15.38 8.66
CA GLY A 738 9.57 -15.93 7.52
C GLY A 738 8.08 -16.03 7.83
N ARG A 739 7.50 -17.22 7.61
CA ARG A 739 6.05 -17.47 7.82
C ARG A 739 5.76 -18.46 8.95
N ALA A 740 6.76 -18.86 9.74
CA ALA A 740 6.58 -19.85 10.80
C ALA A 740 5.57 -19.42 11.87
N LEU A 741 5.47 -18.11 12.17
CA LEU A 741 4.51 -17.59 13.14
C LEU A 741 3.10 -17.36 12.55
N LYS A 742 2.84 -17.75 11.31
CA LYS A 742 1.59 -17.42 10.60
C LYS A 742 0.39 -18.15 11.19
N LEU A 743 0.57 -19.42 11.57
CA LEU A 743 -0.46 -20.20 12.25
C LEU A 743 -0.85 -19.56 13.59
N LEU A 744 0.14 -19.13 14.37
CA LEU A 744 -0.06 -18.40 15.63
C LEU A 744 -0.84 -17.09 15.42
N GLN A 745 -0.46 -16.30 14.40
CA GLN A 745 -1.15 -15.05 14.04
C GLN A 745 -2.63 -15.29 13.69
N ARG A 746 -2.92 -16.38 12.97
CA ARG A 746 -4.29 -16.78 12.64
C ARG A 746 -5.05 -17.19 13.89
N ALA A 747 -4.47 -18.06 14.72
CA ALA A 747 -5.11 -18.56 15.94
C ALA A 747 -5.46 -17.42 16.93
N LEU A 748 -4.55 -16.46 17.13
CA LEU A 748 -4.83 -15.23 17.88
C LEU A 748 -5.99 -14.43 17.26
N GLY A 749 -6.02 -14.34 15.92
CA GLY A 749 -7.10 -13.65 15.21
C GLY A 749 -8.45 -14.33 15.38
N SER A 750 -8.50 -15.65 15.35
CA SER A 750 -9.73 -16.43 15.54
C SER A 750 -10.20 -16.34 16.99
N PHE A 751 -9.29 -16.34 17.98
CA PHE A 751 -9.62 -16.06 19.39
C PHE A 751 -10.26 -14.67 19.57
N ILE A 752 -9.76 -13.65 18.85
CA ILE A 752 -10.33 -12.29 18.88
C ILE A 752 -11.72 -12.27 18.24
N ARG A 753 -11.93 -12.94 17.09
CA ARG A 753 -13.19 -12.85 16.32
C ARG A 753 -14.31 -13.74 16.86
N ASP A 754 -14.00 -14.94 17.32
CA ASP A 754 -15.01 -15.96 17.68
C ASP A 754 -15.16 -16.09 19.20
N PRO A 755 -16.28 -15.65 19.80
CA PRO A 755 -16.55 -15.83 21.22
C PRO A 755 -16.53 -17.30 21.67
N GLY A 756 -16.92 -18.25 20.79
CA GLY A 756 -16.92 -19.69 21.10
C GLY A 756 -15.52 -20.30 21.20
N ALA A 757 -14.50 -19.58 20.76
CA ALA A 757 -13.10 -19.97 20.83
C ALA A 757 -12.37 -19.41 22.08
N ARG A 758 -13.08 -18.72 22.98
CA ARG A 758 -12.52 -18.01 24.15
C ARG A 758 -12.65 -18.78 25.47
N ALA A 759 -12.20 -20.04 25.53
CA ALA A 759 -12.04 -20.72 26.81
C ALA A 759 -10.63 -20.51 27.38
N ALA A 760 -10.50 -20.59 28.70
CA ALA A 760 -9.20 -20.41 29.37
C ALA A 760 -8.22 -21.53 29.00
N GLU A 761 -8.73 -22.75 28.77
CA GLU A 761 -7.97 -23.90 28.30
C GLU A 761 -7.40 -23.65 26.90
N ASP A 762 -8.20 -23.05 26.01
CA ASP A 762 -7.76 -22.72 24.65
C ASP A 762 -6.68 -21.65 24.65
N LEU A 763 -6.83 -20.64 25.51
CA LEU A 763 -5.82 -19.60 25.67
C LEU A 763 -4.51 -20.19 26.20
N ARG A 764 -4.57 -21.10 27.19
CA ARG A 764 -3.38 -21.79 27.71
C ARG A 764 -2.68 -22.62 26.64
N ALA A 765 -3.44 -23.36 25.83
CA ALA A 765 -2.88 -24.12 24.71
C ALA A 765 -2.25 -23.19 23.66
N LEU A 766 -2.95 -22.10 23.30
CA LEU A 766 -2.44 -21.09 22.36
C LEU A 766 -1.15 -20.42 22.87
N CYS A 767 -1.07 -20.11 24.16
CA CYS A 767 0.13 -19.51 24.76
C CYS A 767 1.29 -20.49 24.78
N SER A 768 1.04 -21.75 25.16
CA SER A 768 2.07 -22.80 25.15
C SER A 768 2.62 -23.03 23.73
N PHE A 769 1.73 -23.07 22.74
CA PHE A 769 2.11 -23.16 21.34
C PHE A 769 2.91 -21.94 20.86
N GLY A 770 2.48 -20.74 21.26
CA GLY A 770 3.18 -19.49 20.94
C GLY A 770 4.60 -19.45 21.50
N ILE A 771 4.80 -19.89 22.74
CA ILE A 771 6.13 -19.97 23.38
C ILE A 771 7.01 -20.96 22.62
N LYS A 772 6.52 -22.17 22.34
CA LYS A 772 7.24 -23.19 21.56
C LYS A 772 7.71 -22.65 20.22
N LEU A 773 6.82 -22.04 19.43
CA LEU A 773 7.20 -21.47 18.13
C LEU A 773 8.22 -20.32 18.25
N LEU A 774 8.14 -19.50 19.31
CA LEU A 774 9.11 -18.44 19.54
C LEU A 774 10.47 -18.96 20.01
N ASP A 775 10.54 -20.11 20.69
CA ASP A 775 11.79 -20.81 21.03
C ASP A 775 12.44 -21.45 19.80
N GLU A 776 11.63 -21.94 18.87
CA GLU A 776 12.08 -22.57 17.62
C GLU A 776 12.43 -21.56 16.52
N CYS A 777 12.04 -20.28 16.68
CA CYS A 777 12.37 -19.22 15.73
C CYS A 777 13.89 -18.99 15.68
N ARG A 778 14.50 -19.39 14.56
CA ARG A 778 15.92 -19.17 14.30
C ARG A 778 16.15 -17.87 13.51
N PRO A 779 17.33 -17.23 13.66
CA PRO A 779 17.76 -16.18 12.75
C PRO A 779 17.73 -16.68 11.31
N ARG A 780 17.29 -15.84 10.38
CA ARG A 780 17.36 -16.14 8.96
C ARG A 780 18.77 -15.89 8.45
N VAL A 781 19.38 -16.93 7.90
CA VAL A 781 20.78 -16.92 7.46
C VAL A 781 20.83 -16.98 5.94
N PHE A 782 21.45 -15.98 5.32
CA PHE A 782 21.66 -15.90 3.89
C PHE A 782 23.10 -16.32 3.57
N GLY A 783 23.24 -17.56 3.11
CA GLY A 783 24.47 -18.03 2.48
C GLY A 783 24.64 -17.36 1.12
N CYS A 784 25.68 -16.55 0.99
CA CYS A 784 26.11 -15.94 -0.27
C CYS A 784 27.11 -16.84 -1.01
N ARG A 785 27.52 -17.93 -0.36
CA ARG A 785 28.34 -19.01 -0.90
C ARG A 785 27.48 -20.15 -1.40
N GLY A 786 27.85 -20.72 -2.53
CA GLY A 786 27.25 -21.94 -3.05
C GLY A 786 26.61 -21.76 -4.43
N PRO A 787 25.93 -22.81 -4.90
CA PRO A 787 25.39 -22.85 -6.26
C PRO A 787 24.30 -21.81 -6.45
N GLU A 788 24.45 -20.97 -7.47
CA GLU A 788 23.37 -20.07 -7.88
C GLU A 788 22.22 -20.80 -8.58
N GLN A 789 22.53 -21.97 -9.15
CA GLN A 789 21.58 -22.87 -9.77
C GLN A 789 20.63 -23.46 -8.71
N PRO A 790 19.31 -23.27 -8.87
CA PRO A 790 18.34 -23.77 -7.91
C PRO A 790 18.22 -25.29 -7.99
N VAL A 791 17.86 -25.90 -6.86
CA VAL A 791 17.34 -27.27 -6.82
C VAL A 791 15.89 -27.24 -7.29
N LEU A 792 15.54 -28.09 -8.25
CA LEU A 792 14.17 -28.21 -8.75
C LEU A 792 13.50 -29.40 -8.06
N ILE A 793 12.31 -29.19 -7.50
CA ILE A 793 11.50 -30.23 -6.88
C ILE A 793 10.13 -30.21 -7.55
N PHE A 794 9.78 -31.30 -8.22
CA PHE A 794 8.45 -31.53 -8.76
C PHE A 794 7.69 -32.44 -7.81
N THR A 795 6.44 -32.10 -7.55
CA THR A 795 5.56 -32.90 -6.71
C THR A 795 4.22 -33.08 -7.38
N ASP A 796 3.64 -34.25 -7.17
CA ASP A 796 2.28 -34.54 -7.59
C ASP A 796 1.61 -35.51 -6.62
N ALA A 797 0.29 -35.59 -6.66
CA ALA A 797 -0.48 -36.57 -5.92
C ALA A 797 -1.67 -37.07 -6.73
N ALA A 798 -2.02 -38.35 -6.53
CA ALA A 798 -3.22 -38.93 -7.11
C ALA A 798 -4.20 -39.34 -5.99
N TYR A 799 -5.49 -39.24 -6.27
CA TYR A 799 -6.54 -39.75 -5.39
C TYR A 799 -7.53 -40.61 -6.18
N GLU A 800 -7.34 -41.93 -6.13
CA GLU A 800 -8.11 -42.89 -6.92
C GLU A 800 -8.67 -43.99 -6.01
N LYS A 801 -9.94 -44.33 -6.22
CA LYS A 801 -10.62 -45.42 -5.48
C LYS A 801 -10.50 -45.30 -3.95
N GLY A 802 -10.47 -44.08 -3.43
CA GLY A 802 -10.37 -43.79 -1.99
C GLY A 802 -8.97 -43.85 -1.41
N LYS A 803 -7.93 -44.12 -2.21
CA LYS A 803 -6.52 -44.10 -1.81
C LYS A 803 -5.82 -42.88 -2.35
N ALA A 804 -5.01 -42.23 -1.51
CA ALA A 804 -4.16 -41.13 -1.92
C ALA A 804 -2.71 -41.61 -2.06
N SER A 805 -2.03 -41.16 -3.11
CA SER A 805 -0.61 -41.43 -3.37
C SER A 805 0.12 -40.15 -3.70
N TYR A 806 1.45 -40.17 -3.62
CA TYR A 806 2.31 -39.03 -3.91
C TYR A 806 3.48 -39.43 -4.81
N GLY A 807 3.95 -38.46 -5.59
CA GLY A 807 5.16 -38.55 -6.41
C GLY A 807 6.04 -37.33 -6.17
N ILE A 808 7.35 -37.55 -6.03
CA ILE A 808 8.35 -36.50 -5.78
C ILE A 808 9.56 -36.74 -6.67
N VAL A 809 9.97 -35.71 -7.41
CA VAL A 809 11.17 -35.73 -8.26
C VAL A 809 12.06 -34.55 -7.90
N LEU A 810 13.31 -34.83 -7.52
CA LEU A 810 14.34 -33.81 -7.31
C LEU A 810 15.33 -33.81 -8.47
N ILE A 811 15.65 -32.63 -9.00
CA ILE A 811 16.68 -32.41 -10.01
C ILE A 811 17.59 -31.29 -9.50
N ASP A 812 18.85 -31.63 -9.24
CA ASP A 812 19.90 -30.68 -8.90
C ASP A 812 20.97 -30.66 -9.99
N ALA A 813 20.92 -29.65 -10.85
CA ALA A 813 21.87 -29.48 -11.93
C ALA A 813 23.32 -29.27 -11.45
N PHE A 814 23.50 -28.73 -10.23
CA PHE A 814 24.83 -28.43 -9.71
C PHE A 814 25.58 -29.71 -9.29
N THR A 815 24.93 -30.60 -8.54
CA THR A 815 25.51 -31.88 -8.13
C THR A 815 25.28 -32.99 -9.15
N SER A 816 24.54 -32.72 -10.23
CA SER A 816 24.01 -33.72 -11.16
C SER A 816 23.13 -34.80 -10.48
N THR A 817 22.60 -34.51 -9.29
CA THR A 817 21.74 -35.44 -8.54
C THR A 817 20.32 -35.40 -9.10
N ARG A 818 19.75 -36.59 -9.35
CA ARG A 818 18.36 -36.75 -9.78
C ARG A 818 17.74 -37.88 -8.97
N LEU A 819 16.68 -37.59 -8.23
CA LEU A 819 16.03 -38.55 -7.33
C LEU A 819 14.55 -38.63 -7.64
N VAL A 820 13.99 -39.83 -7.61
CA VAL A 820 12.57 -40.09 -7.82
C VAL A 820 12.06 -40.96 -6.67
N GLY A 821 10.97 -40.54 -6.06
CA GLY A 821 10.27 -41.32 -5.05
C GLY A 821 8.76 -41.19 -5.22
N GLY A 822 8.03 -42.18 -4.72
CA GLY A 822 6.58 -42.18 -4.71
C GLY A 822 6.05 -43.27 -3.79
N GLY A 823 4.78 -43.16 -3.40
CA GLY A 823 4.18 -44.10 -2.46
C GLY A 823 2.75 -43.76 -2.12
N ASN A 824 2.16 -44.53 -1.20
CA ASN A 824 0.81 -44.29 -0.70
C ASN A 824 0.85 -43.40 0.54
N ILE A 825 -0.10 -42.48 0.65
CA ILE A 825 -0.33 -41.70 1.86
C ILE A 825 -1.11 -42.59 2.84
N PRO A 826 -0.71 -42.67 4.13
CA PRO A 826 -1.43 -43.47 5.13
C PRO A 826 -2.93 -43.15 5.21
N ASP A 827 -3.77 -44.19 5.20
CA ASP A 827 -5.24 -44.06 5.15
C ASP A 827 -5.83 -43.31 6.35
N ASP A 828 -5.19 -43.43 7.52
CA ASP A 828 -5.58 -42.74 8.74
C ASP A 828 -5.41 -41.21 8.62
N LEU A 829 -4.36 -40.74 7.94
CA LEU A 829 -4.16 -39.33 7.63
C LEU A 829 -5.17 -38.83 6.60
N VAL A 830 -5.47 -39.63 5.57
CA VAL A 830 -6.49 -39.29 4.58
C VAL A 830 -7.86 -39.16 5.25
N ASN A 831 -8.19 -40.06 6.18
CA ASN A 831 -9.42 -39.98 6.97
C ASN A 831 -9.45 -38.75 7.89
N PHE A 832 -8.31 -38.35 8.45
CA PHE A 832 -8.19 -37.08 9.17
C PHE A 832 -8.46 -35.87 8.26
N TRP A 833 -7.97 -35.86 7.02
CA TRP A 833 -8.26 -34.79 6.06
C TRP A 833 -9.73 -34.68 5.68
N LYS A 834 -10.41 -35.82 5.57
CA LYS A 834 -11.86 -35.90 5.30
C LYS A 834 -12.73 -35.25 6.38
N LEU A 835 -12.21 -34.99 7.58
CA LEU A 835 -12.92 -34.23 8.61
C LEU A 835 -13.26 -32.80 8.18
N ASP A 836 -12.45 -32.19 7.31
CA ASP A 836 -12.66 -30.84 6.77
C ASP A 836 -13.28 -30.84 5.38
N SER A 837 -12.95 -31.85 4.56
CA SER A 837 -13.37 -31.92 3.16
C SER A 837 -13.65 -33.38 2.81
N PRO A 838 -14.87 -33.88 3.09
CA PRO A 838 -15.20 -35.30 2.95
C PRO A 838 -15.01 -35.85 1.53
N GLU A 839 -15.18 -35.00 0.51
CA GLU A 839 -15.20 -35.39 -0.90
C GLU A 839 -13.92 -35.04 -1.67
N GLN A 840 -13.08 -34.11 -1.16
CA GLN A 840 -11.93 -33.58 -1.89
C GLN A 840 -10.70 -33.45 -0.98
N VAL A 841 -9.78 -34.42 -1.08
CA VAL A 841 -8.50 -34.45 -0.32
C VAL A 841 -7.27 -34.19 -1.20
N ILE A 842 -7.46 -33.95 -2.50
CA ILE A 842 -6.36 -33.85 -3.47
C ILE A 842 -5.41 -32.69 -3.16
N ALA A 843 -5.95 -31.54 -2.72
CA ALA A 843 -5.13 -30.38 -2.36
C ALA A 843 -4.25 -30.67 -1.12
N GLN A 844 -4.76 -31.44 -0.16
CA GLN A 844 -3.99 -31.90 1.00
C GLN A 844 -2.93 -32.92 0.60
N ALA A 845 -3.26 -33.84 -0.30
CA ALA A 845 -2.32 -34.83 -0.82
C ALA A 845 -1.15 -34.17 -1.57
N GLU A 846 -1.41 -33.18 -2.43
CA GLU A 846 -0.35 -32.43 -3.11
C GLU A 846 0.47 -31.56 -2.15
N ALA A 847 -0.16 -30.86 -1.21
CA ALA A 847 0.58 -30.10 -0.19
C ALA A 847 1.44 -31.03 0.69
N TYR A 848 0.94 -32.23 1.00
CA TYR A 848 1.67 -33.25 1.72
C TYR A 848 2.90 -33.73 0.94
N ALA A 849 2.77 -33.97 -0.38
CA ALA A 849 3.91 -34.33 -1.23
C ALA A 849 5.02 -33.27 -1.18
N VAL A 850 4.67 -31.98 -1.17
CA VAL A 850 5.64 -30.88 -1.01
C VAL A 850 6.30 -30.90 0.37
N VAL A 851 5.53 -31.07 1.45
CA VAL A 851 6.06 -31.11 2.81
C VAL A 851 6.98 -32.32 3.00
N LEU A 852 6.58 -33.49 2.52
CA LEU A 852 7.40 -34.71 2.54
C LEU A 852 8.67 -34.55 1.72
N GLY A 853 8.56 -33.97 0.52
CA GLY A 853 9.70 -33.66 -0.33
C GLY A 853 10.70 -32.74 0.38
N ARG A 854 10.22 -31.69 1.05
CA ARG A 854 11.07 -30.79 1.84
C ARG A 854 11.78 -31.51 2.99
N LEU A 855 11.04 -32.34 3.74
CA LEU A 855 11.57 -33.12 4.87
C LEU A 855 12.71 -34.04 4.42
N VAL A 856 12.45 -34.86 3.39
CA VAL A 856 13.38 -35.89 2.93
C VAL A 856 14.57 -35.27 2.20
N MET A 857 14.33 -34.22 1.42
CA MET A 857 15.37 -33.56 0.62
C MET A 857 16.13 -32.48 1.39
N ARG A 858 15.93 -32.36 2.71
CA ARG A 858 16.49 -31.30 3.56
C ARG A 858 18.00 -31.11 3.37
N SER A 859 18.76 -32.20 3.27
CA SER A 859 20.22 -32.18 3.07
C SER A 859 20.63 -31.56 1.71
N PHE A 860 19.79 -31.68 0.69
CA PHE A 860 20.03 -31.13 -0.65
C PHE A 860 19.63 -29.66 -0.77
N ILE A 861 18.64 -29.22 0.02
CA ILE A 861 18.07 -27.87 -0.09
C ILE A 861 18.57 -26.88 0.97
N HIS A 862 19.24 -27.35 2.02
CA HIS A 862 19.67 -26.51 3.14
C HIS A 862 20.48 -25.28 2.66
N GLY A 863 20.00 -24.08 2.98
CA GLY A 863 20.63 -22.82 2.58
C GLY A 863 20.68 -22.55 1.07
N ARG A 864 19.99 -23.34 0.23
CA ARG A 864 20.01 -23.21 -1.24
C ARG A 864 18.73 -22.58 -1.77
N ARG A 865 18.80 -22.12 -3.03
CA ARG A 865 17.63 -21.70 -3.82
C ARG A 865 16.88 -22.94 -4.28
N VAL A 866 15.56 -22.98 -4.08
CA VAL A 866 14.72 -24.13 -4.42
C VAL A 866 13.48 -23.68 -5.17
N LEU A 867 13.20 -24.33 -6.29
CA LEU A 867 11.96 -24.15 -7.05
C LEU A 867 11.07 -25.39 -6.84
N TYR A 868 9.94 -25.21 -6.18
CA TYR A 868 8.91 -26.25 -6.09
C TYR A 868 7.89 -26.05 -7.22
N PHE A 869 7.62 -27.11 -7.97
CA PHE A 869 6.61 -27.17 -9.00
C PHE A 869 5.42 -27.99 -8.49
N VAL A 870 4.29 -27.32 -8.36
CA VAL A 870 3.05 -27.87 -7.79
C VAL A 870 1.91 -27.66 -8.78
N GLU A 871 1.09 -28.68 -9.03
CA GLU A 871 0.01 -28.60 -10.01
C GLU A 871 -1.24 -27.92 -9.44
N ASN A 872 -1.62 -28.26 -8.21
CA ASN A 872 -2.81 -27.77 -7.53
C ASN A 872 -2.61 -26.35 -6.97
N GLU A 873 -3.45 -25.43 -7.46
CA GLU A 873 -3.44 -24.05 -6.98
C GLU A 873 -3.81 -23.93 -5.50
N GLY A 874 -4.70 -24.77 -4.96
CA GLY A 874 -5.05 -24.74 -3.53
C GLY A 874 -3.86 -25.10 -2.63
N ALA A 875 -3.12 -26.15 -2.99
CA ALA A 875 -1.89 -26.55 -2.33
C ALA A 875 -0.82 -25.45 -2.45
N ARG A 876 -0.59 -24.95 -3.66
CA ARG A 876 0.38 -23.87 -3.92
C ARG A 876 0.04 -22.61 -3.15
N GLU A 877 -1.23 -22.18 -3.15
CA GLU A 877 -1.65 -20.97 -2.46
C GLU A 877 -1.47 -21.05 -0.95
N VAL A 878 -1.73 -22.20 -0.31
CA VAL A 878 -1.50 -22.32 1.14
C VAL A 878 0.00 -22.26 1.47
N LEU A 879 0.85 -22.89 0.65
CA LEU A 879 2.31 -22.91 0.81
C LEU A 879 2.94 -21.55 0.46
N VAL A 880 2.27 -20.75 -0.37
CA VAL A 880 2.67 -19.38 -0.69
C VAL A 880 2.13 -18.37 0.31
N LYS A 881 0.89 -18.48 0.78
CA LYS A 881 0.23 -17.44 1.61
C LYS A 881 0.26 -17.76 3.11
N GLY A 882 0.37 -19.03 3.48
CA GLY A 882 0.17 -19.52 4.85
C GLY A 882 -1.24 -19.27 5.36
N ALA A 883 -2.22 -19.34 4.47
CA ALA A 883 -3.62 -19.12 4.79
C ALA A 883 -4.50 -20.06 3.95
N SER A 884 -5.43 -20.74 4.61
CA SER A 884 -6.46 -21.56 3.97
C SER A 884 -7.73 -21.56 4.83
N ARG A 885 -8.87 -21.84 4.20
CA ARG A 885 -10.14 -22.12 4.90
C ARG A 885 -10.19 -23.57 5.42
N SER A 886 -9.49 -24.48 4.73
CA SER A 886 -9.28 -25.83 5.23
C SER A 886 -8.21 -25.79 6.31
N ARG A 887 -8.56 -26.24 7.51
CA ARG A 887 -7.68 -26.32 8.68
C ARG A 887 -6.63 -27.40 8.47
N THR A 888 -7.00 -28.55 7.88
CA THR A 888 -6.04 -29.63 7.57
C THR A 888 -5.00 -29.19 6.54
N LEU A 889 -5.42 -28.46 5.50
CA LEU A 889 -4.49 -27.88 4.53
C LEU A 889 -3.60 -26.78 5.14
N LEU A 890 -4.16 -25.98 6.06
CA LEU A 890 -3.40 -24.98 6.80
C LEU A 890 -2.32 -25.60 7.70
N LEU A 891 -2.60 -26.74 8.35
CA LEU A 891 -1.61 -27.45 9.16
C LEU A 891 -0.40 -27.90 8.34
N LEU A 892 -0.63 -28.44 7.14
CA LEU A 892 0.45 -28.77 6.19
C LEU A 892 1.27 -27.53 5.81
N GLY A 893 0.61 -26.40 5.58
CA GLY A 893 1.27 -25.11 5.38
C GLY A 893 2.13 -24.68 6.58
N SER A 894 1.67 -24.90 7.81
CA SER A 894 2.45 -24.58 9.02
C SER A 894 3.72 -25.42 9.09
N LEU A 895 3.60 -26.74 8.93
CA LEU A 895 4.74 -27.66 8.93
C LEU A 895 5.78 -27.28 7.87
N PHE A 896 5.32 -26.90 6.67
CA PHE A 896 6.21 -26.42 5.62
C PHE A 896 7.04 -25.19 6.04
N PHE A 897 6.45 -24.23 6.75
CA PHE A 897 7.17 -23.04 7.22
C PHE A 897 7.99 -23.28 8.49
N GLU A 898 7.58 -24.21 9.35
CA GLU A 898 8.38 -24.67 10.50
C GLU A 898 9.67 -25.33 10.00
N MET A 899 9.58 -26.18 8.96
CA MET A 899 10.76 -26.75 8.31
C MET A 899 11.66 -25.67 7.69
N GLU A 900 11.10 -24.59 7.13
CA GLU A 900 11.89 -23.46 6.60
C GLU A 900 12.82 -22.84 7.64
N ASN A 901 12.39 -22.74 8.89
CA ASN A 901 13.26 -22.26 9.97
C ASN A 901 14.47 -23.19 10.20
N LEU A 902 14.36 -24.46 9.86
CA LEU A 902 15.39 -25.47 10.08
C LEU A 902 16.32 -25.64 8.88
N ASP A 903 15.80 -25.56 7.66
CA ASP A 903 16.58 -25.73 6.44
C ASP A 903 17.10 -24.42 5.84
N GLN A 904 16.53 -23.26 6.18
CA GLN A 904 17.00 -21.95 5.71
C GLN A 904 17.05 -21.81 4.17
N SER A 905 16.30 -22.63 3.43
CA SER A 905 16.24 -22.55 1.97
C SER A 905 15.53 -21.29 1.47
N LEU A 906 15.93 -20.83 0.30
CA LEU A 906 15.31 -19.73 -0.45
C LEU A 906 14.31 -20.33 -1.43
N THR A 907 13.10 -20.56 -0.91
CA THR A 907 12.03 -21.27 -1.60
C THR A 907 11.24 -20.34 -2.53
N TRP A 908 10.98 -20.82 -3.75
CA TRP A 908 9.97 -20.29 -4.67
C TRP A 908 9.00 -21.42 -5.04
N LEU A 909 7.71 -21.12 -5.09
CA LEU A 909 6.67 -22.08 -5.49
C LEU A 909 6.02 -21.61 -6.80
N GLU A 910 6.07 -22.46 -7.81
CA GLU A 910 5.52 -22.20 -9.14
C GLU A 910 4.49 -23.26 -9.53
N ARG A 911 3.52 -22.84 -10.35
CA ARG A 911 2.57 -23.79 -10.92
C ARG A 911 3.24 -24.57 -12.06
N VAL A 912 3.03 -25.88 -12.12
CA VAL A 912 3.36 -26.69 -13.30
C VAL A 912 2.07 -27.20 -13.96
N ALA A 913 2.06 -27.26 -15.29
CA ALA A 913 0.95 -27.88 -16.02
C ALA A 913 1.08 -29.40 -15.96
N SER A 914 -0.03 -30.13 -15.82
CA SER A 914 -0.06 -31.58 -15.62
C SER A 914 0.76 -32.35 -16.66
N ALA A 915 0.60 -32.00 -17.94
CA ALA A 915 1.33 -32.63 -19.04
C ALA A 915 2.86 -32.43 -18.99
N SER A 916 3.33 -31.44 -18.22
CA SER A 916 4.75 -31.14 -18.02
C SER A 916 5.24 -31.55 -16.63
N ASN A 917 4.39 -32.13 -15.79
CA ASN A 917 4.73 -32.50 -14.42
C ASN A 917 5.36 -33.89 -14.38
N VAL A 918 6.70 -33.94 -14.30
CA VAL A 918 7.45 -35.20 -14.23
C VAL A 918 7.15 -36.03 -12.97
N ALA A 919 6.44 -35.46 -11.98
CA ALA A 919 6.04 -36.15 -10.77
C ALA A 919 4.69 -36.90 -10.87
N ASP A 920 3.90 -36.71 -11.95
CA ASP A 920 2.61 -37.41 -12.13
C ASP A 920 2.78 -38.93 -12.31
N ALA A 921 3.72 -39.37 -13.14
CA ALA A 921 3.97 -40.80 -13.31
C ALA A 921 4.41 -41.49 -11.99
N PRO A 922 5.36 -40.95 -11.20
CA PRO A 922 5.67 -41.47 -9.87
C PRO A 922 4.51 -41.46 -8.88
N SER A 923 3.59 -40.48 -8.95
CA SER A 923 2.41 -40.43 -8.08
C SER A 923 1.43 -41.58 -8.37
N ARG A 924 1.50 -42.14 -9.58
CA ARG A 924 0.72 -43.31 -10.05
C ARG A 924 1.49 -44.64 -9.95
N GLY A 925 2.70 -44.63 -9.39
CA GLY A 925 3.51 -45.82 -9.14
C GLY A 925 4.60 -46.12 -10.17
N GLU A 926 4.77 -45.30 -11.21
CA GLU A 926 5.79 -45.45 -12.27
C GLU A 926 7.15 -44.85 -11.85
N ILE A 927 7.63 -45.24 -10.67
CA ILE A 927 8.80 -44.64 -10.02
C ILE A 927 10.09 -45.03 -10.75
N ARG A 928 10.24 -46.31 -11.12
CA ARG A 928 11.46 -46.84 -11.76
C ARG A 928 11.58 -46.39 -13.20
N GLU A 929 10.47 -46.34 -13.91
CA GLU A 929 10.37 -45.85 -15.28
C GLU A 929 10.77 -44.38 -15.35
N THR A 930 10.23 -43.56 -14.44
CA THR A 930 10.58 -42.13 -14.36
C THR A 930 12.04 -41.93 -14.01
N ALA A 931 12.57 -42.69 -13.04
CA ALA A 931 14.00 -42.64 -12.70
C ALA A 931 14.88 -42.99 -13.91
N ALA A 932 14.53 -44.01 -14.68
CA ALA A 932 15.25 -44.36 -15.91
C ALA A 932 15.16 -43.25 -16.97
N MET A 933 13.97 -42.67 -17.18
CA MET A 933 13.73 -41.59 -18.16
C MET A 933 14.60 -40.37 -17.88
N ILE A 934 14.72 -39.97 -16.61
CA ILE A 934 15.52 -38.80 -16.23
C ILE A 934 16.97 -39.16 -15.90
N GLY A 935 17.39 -40.43 -15.99
CA GLY A 935 18.72 -40.88 -15.59
C GLY A 935 19.02 -40.61 -14.10
N GLY A 936 18.04 -40.83 -13.23
CA GLY A 936 18.12 -40.65 -11.78
C GLY A 936 18.02 -41.95 -11.00
N SER A 937 18.06 -41.82 -9.67
CA SER A 937 17.98 -42.93 -8.72
C SER A 937 16.64 -42.95 -7.99
N VAL A 938 16.15 -44.15 -7.68
CA VAL A 938 14.96 -44.33 -6.84
C VAL A 938 15.32 -44.17 -5.38
N ILE A 939 14.48 -43.47 -4.62
CA ILE A 939 14.58 -43.34 -3.17
C ILE A 939 13.32 -43.89 -2.49
N ASP A 940 13.50 -44.49 -1.32
CA ASP A 940 12.40 -44.95 -0.48
C ASP A 940 11.96 -43.83 0.46
N LEU A 941 10.66 -43.56 0.47
CA LEU A 941 10.02 -42.47 1.21
C LEU A 941 9.04 -42.96 2.28
N GLU A 942 8.81 -44.28 2.38
CA GLU A 942 7.73 -44.85 3.19
C GLU A 942 7.91 -44.55 4.69
N ALA A 943 9.12 -44.76 5.23
CA ALA A 943 9.41 -44.52 6.64
C ALA A 943 9.21 -43.06 7.06
N GLU A 944 9.65 -42.10 6.23
CA GLU A 944 9.47 -40.66 6.50
C GLU A 944 8.04 -40.22 6.28
N SER A 945 7.32 -40.84 5.33
CA SER A 945 5.90 -40.60 5.10
C SER A 945 5.06 -40.99 6.33
N ILE A 946 5.36 -42.14 6.95
CA ILE A 946 4.69 -42.59 8.18
C ILE A 946 4.97 -41.62 9.33
N LYS A 947 6.23 -41.21 9.53
CA LYS A 947 6.60 -40.23 10.58
C LYS A 947 5.88 -38.90 10.38
N LEU A 948 5.86 -38.36 9.15
CA LEU A 948 5.19 -37.10 8.84
C LEU A 948 3.67 -37.21 9.05
N SER A 949 3.07 -38.37 8.78
CA SER A 949 1.65 -38.63 9.06
C SER A 949 1.34 -38.52 10.55
N GLU A 950 2.17 -39.13 11.40
CA GLU A 950 2.06 -39.00 12.85
C GLU A 950 2.25 -37.55 13.31
N GLU A 951 3.22 -36.84 12.74
CA GLU A 951 3.47 -35.44 13.03
C GLU A 951 2.25 -34.58 12.69
N CYS A 952 1.69 -34.69 11.48
CA CYS A 952 0.49 -33.97 11.05
C CYS A 952 -0.70 -34.12 12.01
N LYS A 953 -0.88 -35.32 12.58
CA LYS A 953 -1.94 -35.60 13.56
C LYS A 953 -1.59 -35.05 14.96
N SER A 954 -0.31 -34.99 15.32
CA SER A 954 0.17 -34.50 16.61
C SER A 954 0.33 -32.97 16.68
N THR A 955 0.52 -32.27 15.55
CA THR A 955 0.56 -30.81 15.43
C THR A 955 -0.77 -30.13 15.81
N VAL A 956 -1.82 -30.91 16.11
CA VAL A 956 -3.08 -30.50 16.76
C VAL A 956 -2.87 -30.12 18.24
N GLN A 957 -1.75 -29.45 18.58
CA GLN A 957 -1.53 -28.86 19.89
C GLN A 957 -2.31 -27.54 20.06
N ILE A 958 -2.78 -26.95 18.96
CA ILE A 958 -3.72 -25.83 18.98
C ILE A 958 -5.16 -26.37 18.89
N PRO A 959 -6.08 -25.93 19.75
CA PRO A 959 -7.50 -26.25 19.65
C PRO A 959 -8.07 -26.03 18.25
N TRP A 960 -8.71 -27.05 17.70
CA TRP A 960 -9.24 -27.08 16.32
C TRP A 960 -10.15 -25.90 15.95
N LYS A 961 -10.86 -25.35 16.93
CA LYS A 961 -11.74 -24.18 16.77
C LYS A 961 -10.99 -22.86 16.57
N LEU A 962 -9.73 -22.76 17.02
CA LEU A 962 -8.89 -21.58 16.79
C LEU A 962 -8.32 -21.52 15.37
N LEU A 963 -8.48 -22.57 14.57
CA LEU A 963 -8.00 -22.60 13.19
C LEU A 963 -9.06 -22.14 12.17
N LYS A 964 -10.27 -21.81 12.63
CA LYS A 964 -11.39 -21.33 11.78
C LYS A 964 -11.14 -19.95 11.18
#